data_AF-A0A952V4Q7-F1
#
_entry.id   AF-A0A952V4Q7-F1
#
_cell.length_a   1.000
_cell.length_b   1.000
_cell.length_c   1.000
_cell.angle_alpha   90.00
_cell.angle_beta   90.00
_cell.angle_gamma   90.00
#
_symmetry.space_group_name_H-M   'P 1'
#
loop_
_entity.id
_entity.type
_entity.pdbx_description
1 polymer ?
#
loop_
_entity_poly.entity_id
_entity_poly.type
_entity_poly.pdbx_seq_one_letter_code
_entity_poly.pdbx_strand_id
1 'polypeptide(L)'
;MAIVGGGCAAMAAAYDLTRPEQRGRFDVTVYQQGWRLGGKGASGRGPRARIEEHGLHIWMGFYENAFRLIQGAYAELGRDPAKCPIADWRDAFFPSSHVGLATQDAQSDWSVWSTLVPPLPGEPGKPLADDLENPFTLQGYLVRWTRIMRALFEIAYHGRAAVPDEPEVGWSLSDLLPQAEALAKMTFGAVETVAGLVENQLRTFARLVALAPVTGAPAIVAQLGAAVLRGLDLLRPSSRSEPQRQRAGEVLELSVAGLLGLMRDGALVDSRGFDVLDEFEFIDWLRRNGCSEEAASSPFLLGLYSLMFGYLDGDRTRPSFAAGQAIRAILRMFFTYRGAFFWKMQAGMGDVIFGPLYEVLRRRGVRFEFFHRLADVKLGTVAQDDAPGHVAALEMLVQAEVIGHEYQPLIEVHGLPSWPATPDWSQLVNGQQLARDGRRFESHWDERHVRRRTLRVGHDFDFVVLAVGGAAVPHVCSELVERDPRWRKMADTMASVATQALQIWTRASMKDLGWKRGPITMTAFEFPFDTWSDMAHLLPAEDWSPSDSVCGLAYFCNVLPESDVRRAGPPDAGYQARIDGIVRENARHWLTNALPRLWPGWCEDDRIRWEELVNWQDAGKDPLAAQFLVGNVNPSDRYVMTLPGSTKYRISPLDRSYDNLTVAGDWTSCSFNVGCVEAAVMSGKLAAHALSGYPALSDIVGFDHP
;
A
#
# COMPACT_ATOMS: atom_id res chain seq x y z
N MET A 1 -24.48 16.08 1.09
CA MET A 1 -23.48 15.18 1.70
C MET A 1 -22.16 15.91 1.85
N ALA A 2 -21.51 15.79 3.00
CA ALA A 2 -20.16 16.29 3.23
C ALA A 2 -19.16 15.13 3.23
N ILE A 3 -18.16 15.18 2.37
CA ILE A 3 -17.01 14.27 2.39
C ILE A 3 -15.81 15.08 2.88
N VAL A 4 -15.16 14.65 3.97
CA VAL A 4 -14.00 15.35 4.53
C VAL A 4 -12.73 14.59 4.19
N GLY A 5 -11.85 15.21 3.40
CA GLY A 5 -10.63 14.61 2.88
C GLY A 5 -10.70 14.34 1.37
N GLY A 6 -9.53 14.28 0.73
CA GLY A 6 -9.40 14.16 -0.73
C GLY A 6 -8.49 13.02 -1.19
N GLY A 7 -8.26 12.01 -0.35
CA GLY A 7 -7.50 10.81 -0.70
C GLY A 7 -8.31 9.78 -1.48
N CYS A 8 -7.70 8.62 -1.79
CA CYS A 8 -8.33 7.56 -2.59
C CYS A 8 -9.69 7.11 -2.05
N ALA A 9 -9.83 6.98 -0.73
CA ALA A 9 -11.09 6.57 -0.10
C ALA A 9 -12.22 7.59 -0.31
N ALA A 10 -11.92 8.88 -0.12
CA ALA A 10 -12.86 9.97 -0.35
C ALA A 10 -13.32 10.03 -1.82
N MET A 11 -12.36 9.92 -2.75
CA MET A 11 -12.65 10.01 -4.18
C MET A 11 -13.43 8.78 -4.67
N ALA A 12 -13.14 7.59 -4.14
CA ALA A 12 -13.92 6.39 -4.41
C ALA A 12 -15.37 6.52 -3.92
N ALA A 13 -15.57 7.03 -2.70
CA ALA A 13 -16.90 7.29 -2.16
C ALA A 13 -17.66 8.32 -2.99
N ALA A 14 -17.04 9.46 -3.29
CA ALA A 14 -17.63 10.50 -4.14
C ALA A 14 -18.02 9.97 -5.53
N TYR A 15 -17.15 9.14 -6.12
CA TYR A 15 -17.39 8.55 -7.44
C TYR A 15 -18.61 7.64 -7.46
N ASP A 16 -18.76 6.73 -6.49
CA ASP A 16 -19.91 5.81 -6.47
C ASP A 16 -21.21 6.48 -5.96
N LEU A 17 -21.11 7.54 -5.14
CA LEU A 17 -22.26 8.35 -4.70
C LEU A 17 -22.80 9.30 -5.79
N THR A 18 -21.99 9.63 -6.80
CA THR A 18 -22.41 10.50 -7.92
C THR A 18 -22.61 9.77 -9.23
N ARG A 19 -22.59 8.44 -9.20
CA ARG A 19 -22.86 7.61 -10.37
C ARG A 19 -24.26 7.84 -10.95
N PRO A 20 -24.47 7.65 -12.27
CA PRO A 20 -25.79 7.76 -12.91
C PRO A 20 -26.87 6.90 -12.24
N GLU A 21 -26.51 5.73 -11.72
CA GLU A 21 -27.39 4.80 -10.99
C GLU A 21 -28.04 5.45 -9.76
N GLN A 22 -27.41 6.49 -9.19
CA GLN A 22 -27.91 7.25 -8.05
C GLN A 22 -28.98 8.28 -8.45
N ARG A 23 -29.17 8.54 -9.76
CA ARG A 23 -30.18 9.45 -10.31
C ARG A 23 -30.19 10.85 -9.67
N GLY A 24 -29.00 11.36 -9.32
CA GLY A 24 -28.85 12.67 -8.67
C GLY A 24 -29.39 12.74 -7.23
N ARG A 25 -29.54 11.59 -6.54
CA ARG A 25 -30.03 11.54 -5.15
C ARG A 25 -29.14 12.29 -4.15
N PHE A 26 -27.86 12.47 -4.46
CA PHE A 26 -26.89 13.07 -3.56
C PHE A 26 -26.25 14.32 -4.17
N ASP A 27 -26.38 15.44 -3.48
CA ASP A 27 -25.49 16.60 -3.67
C ASP A 27 -24.24 16.40 -2.81
N VAL A 28 -23.07 16.31 -3.44
CA VAL A 28 -21.81 15.95 -2.79
C VAL A 28 -20.88 17.16 -2.77
N THR A 29 -20.41 17.52 -1.57
CA THR A 29 -19.33 18.49 -1.38
C THR A 29 -18.14 17.82 -0.72
N VAL A 30 -16.97 17.94 -1.33
CA VAL A 30 -15.69 17.46 -0.80
C VAL A 30 -14.96 18.64 -0.16
N TYR A 31 -14.70 18.56 1.13
CA TYR A 31 -13.91 19.53 1.88
C TYR A 31 -12.47 19.05 1.99
N GLN A 32 -11.54 19.87 1.51
CA GLN A 32 -10.12 19.54 1.42
C GLN A 32 -9.28 20.62 2.09
N GLN A 33 -8.34 20.19 2.94
CA GLN A 33 -7.30 21.09 3.44
C GLN A 33 -6.31 21.45 2.32
N GLY A 34 -5.83 22.70 2.29
CA GLY A 34 -4.93 23.14 1.22
C GLY A 34 -5.58 23.15 -0.16
N TRP A 35 -4.76 23.03 -1.20
CA TRP A 35 -5.13 23.36 -2.57
C TRP A 35 -5.23 22.15 -3.51
N ARG A 36 -4.88 20.96 -3.03
CA ARG A 36 -4.81 19.75 -3.84
C ARG A 36 -5.44 18.54 -3.19
N LEU A 37 -5.89 17.61 -4.02
CA LEU A 37 -6.35 16.29 -3.62
C LEU A 37 -5.15 15.33 -3.54
N GLY A 38 -5.38 14.15 -2.96
CA GLY A 38 -4.39 13.07 -2.96
C GLY A 38 -4.26 12.34 -1.63
N GLY A 39 -4.40 13.08 -0.51
CA GLY A 39 -4.02 12.56 0.80
C GLY A 39 -2.60 11.98 0.75
N LYS A 40 -2.40 10.76 1.26
CA LYS A 40 -1.11 10.05 1.23
C LYS A 40 -0.56 9.80 -0.19
N GLY A 41 -1.42 9.81 -1.21
CA GLY A 41 -1.05 9.66 -2.62
C GLY A 41 -0.88 11.00 -3.35
N ALA A 42 -0.83 12.12 -2.63
CA ALA A 42 -0.62 13.42 -3.24
C ALA A 42 0.77 13.52 -3.86
N SER A 43 0.82 14.09 -5.05
CA SER A 43 2.05 14.58 -5.67
C SER A 43 1.82 15.97 -6.26
N GLY A 44 2.90 16.65 -6.64
CA GLY A 44 2.83 17.98 -7.21
C GLY A 44 3.94 18.24 -8.22
N ARG A 45 3.69 19.20 -9.11
CA ARG A 45 4.64 19.73 -10.08
C ARG A 45 5.45 20.84 -9.42
N GLY A 46 6.72 20.53 -9.12
CA GLY A 46 7.69 21.45 -8.54
C GLY A 46 8.38 22.32 -9.59
N PRO A 47 9.50 22.98 -9.23
CA PRO A 47 10.37 23.65 -10.19
C PRO A 47 10.76 22.70 -11.33
N ARG A 48 10.83 23.21 -12.58
CA ARG A 48 11.03 22.39 -13.80
C ARG A 48 9.92 21.37 -14.04
N ALA A 49 8.69 21.63 -13.57
CA ALA A 49 7.55 20.72 -13.63
C ALA A 49 7.86 19.29 -13.12
N ARG A 50 8.91 19.15 -12.29
CA ARG A 50 9.35 17.87 -11.77
C ARG A 50 8.27 17.28 -10.88
N ILE A 51 8.13 15.97 -10.92
CA ILE A 51 7.13 15.27 -10.13
C ILE A 51 7.68 15.13 -8.71
N GLU A 52 7.02 15.73 -7.73
CA GLU A 52 7.37 15.66 -6.32
C GLU A 52 6.31 14.82 -5.59
N GLU A 53 6.65 13.59 -5.24
CA GLU A 53 5.74 12.64 -4.60
C GLU A 53 5.97 12.51 -3.11
N HIS A 54 4.87 12.38 -2.36
CA HIS A 54 4.90 12.09 -0.94
C HIS A 54 5.63 10.76 -0.60
N GLY A 55 5.75 9.84 -1.56
CA GLY A 55 6.46 8.58 -1.41
C GLY A 55 6.55 7.84 -2.74
N LEU A 56 7.03 6.60 -2.71
CA LEU A 56 7.07 5.74 -3.89
C LEU A 56 5.70 5.10 -4.15
N HIS A 57 4.96 5.60 -5.15
CA HIS A 57 3.66 5.03 -5.52
C HIS A 57 3.76 4.10 -6.74
N ILE A 58 3.54 2.81 -6.51
CA ILE A 58 3.46 1.77 -7.53
C ILE A 58 2.22 0.92 -7.24
N TRP A 59 1.42 0.62 -8.26
CA TRP A 59 0.21 -0.19 -8.08
C TRP A 59 0.52 -1.66 -8.30
N MET A 60 -0.07 -2.52 -7.48
CA MET A 60 0.04 -3.96 -7.66
C MET A 60 -1.07 -4.46 -8.57
N GLY A 61 -0.79 -5.47 -9.40
CA GLY A 61 -1.76 -6.01 -10.35
C GLY A 61 -2.99 -6.67 -9.74
N PHE A 62 -3.08 -6.78 -8.41
CA PHE A 62 -4.29 -7.24 -7.72
C PHE A 62 -5.18 -6.08 -7.20
N TYR A 63 -4.80 -4.82 -7.42
CA TYR A 63 -5.57 -3.65 -6.98
C TYR A 63 -6.85 -3.47 -7.82
N GLU A 64 -7.72 -4.48 -7.77
CA GLU A 64 -8.89 -4.66 -8.61
C GLU A 64 -9.87 -3.50 -8.49
N ASN A 65 -10.14 -3.05 -7.27
CA ASN A 65 -11.08 -1.98 -7.04
C ASN A 65 -10.50 -0.63 -7.46
N ALA A 66 -9.20 -0.41 -7.25
CA ALA A 66 -8.52 0.81 -7.67
C ALA A 66 -8.41 0.92 -9.21
N PHE A 67 -8.01 -0.16 -9.89
CA PHE A 67 -7.96 -0.18 -11.36
C PHE A 67 -9.34 -0.01 -11.98
N ARG A 68 -10.37 -0.67 -11.43
CA ARG A 68 -11.75 -0.49 -11.92
C ARG A 68 -12.25 0.94 -11.76
N LEU A 69 -11.92 1.60 -10.64
CA LEU A 69 -12.26 3.00 -10.42
C LEU A 69 -11.61 3.90 -11.48
N ILE A 70 -10.30 3.77 -11.68
CA ILE A 70 -9.57 4.67 -12.58
C ILE A 70 -9.91 4.41 -14.05
N GLN A 71 -10.11 3.15 -14.45
CA GLN A 71 -10.61 2.79 -15.78
C GLN A 71 -11.96 3.45 -16.08
N GLY A 72 -12.88 3.43 -15.10
CA GLY A 72 -14.17 4.11 -15.22
C GLY A 72 -14.02 5.62 -15.40
N ALA A 73 -13.15 6.25 -14.60
CA ALA A 73 -12.91 7.68 -14.66
C ALA A 73 -12.34 8.13 -16.02
N TYR A 74 -11.30 7.44 -16.53
CA TYR A 74 -10.73 7.76 -17.85
C TYR A 74 -11.74 7.54 -18.98
N ALA A 75 -12.49 6.42 -18.94
CA ALA A 75 -13.50 6.12 -19.94
C ALA A 75 -14.60 7.20 -19.98
N GLU A 76 -15.04 7.70 -18.82
CA GLU A 76 -16.04 8.77 -18.74
C GLU A 76 -15.50 10.14 -19.18
N LEU A 77 -14.22 10.44 -18.92
CA LEU A 77 -13.64 11.69 -19.38
C LEU A 77 -13.59 11.78 -20.91
N GLY A 78 -13.33 10.64 -21.57
CA GLY A 78 -13.24 10.55 -23.03
C GLY A 78 -12.27 11.59 -23.60
N ARG A 79 -11.09 11.74 -22.98
CA ARG A 79 -10.09 12.74 -23.40
C ARG A 79 -9.66 12.50 -24.84
N ASP A 80 -9.40 13.59 -25.56
CA ASP A 80 -8.91 13.55 -26.93
C ASP A 80 -7.40 13.20 -26.93
N PRO A 81 -6.99 12.03 -27.48
CA PRO A 81 -5.58 11.62 -27.50
C PRO A 81 -4.70 12.54 -28.37
N ALA A 82 -5.29 13.36 -29.24
CA ALA A 82 -4.54 14.38 -29.97
C ALA A 82 -4.17 15.61 -29.11
N LYS A 83 -4.79 15.77 -27.94
CA LYS A 83 -4.62 16.94 -27.05
C LYS A 83 -4.02 16.61 -25.70
N CYS A 84 -4.36 15.45 -25.13
CA CYS A 84 -3.86 15.01 -23.84
C CYS A 84 -3.02 13.74 -24.04
N PRO A 85 -1.72 13.73 -23.66
CA PRO A 85 -0.86 12.56 -23.84
C PRO A 85 -1.29 11.36 -23.00
N ILE A 86 -2.04 11.59 -21.91
CA ILE A 86 -2.64 10.54 -21.08
C ILE A 86 -4.16 10.64 -21.21
N ALA A 87 -4.69 10.03 -22.26
CA ALA A 87 -6.11 10.11 -22.61
C ALA A 87 -6.91 8.92 -22.07
N ASP A 88 -6.31 7.73 -22.04
CA ASP A 88 -6.85 6.50 -21.45
C ASP A 88 -5.99 6.03 -20.27
N TRP A 89 -6.54 5.16 -19.42
CA TRP A 89 -5.78 4.56 -18.33
C TRP A 89 -4.59 3.73 -18.83
N ARG A 90 -4.64 3.19 -20.07
CA ARG A 90 -3.50 2.50 -20.71
C ARG A 90 -2.34 3.42 -21.08
N ASP A 91 -2.63 4.71 -21.28
CA ASP A 91 -1.58 5.72 -21.45
C ASP A 91 -1.00 6.13 -20.10
N ALA A 92 -1.76 5.92 -19.02
CA ALA A 92 -1.41 6.36 -17.67
C ALA A 92 -0.52 5.36 -16.92
N PHE A 93 -0.59 4.07 -17.29
CA PHE A 93 0.12 2.98 -16.63
C PHE A 93 0.88 2.09 -17.61
N PHE A 94 2.00 1.53 -17.16
CA PHE A 94 2.69 0.46 -17.86
C PHE A 94 3.13 -0.67 -16.90
N PRO A 95 3.23 -1.92 -17.39
CA PRO A 95 3.65 -3.05 -16.58
C PRO A 95 5.14 -2.95 -16.20
N SER A 96 5.47 -3.25 -14.94
CA SER A 96 6.83 -3.19 -14.39
C SER A 96 7.13 -4.41 -13.51
N SER A 97 7.30 -5.59 -14.11
CA SER A 97 7.41 -6.85 -13.35
C SER A 97 8.82 -7.22 -12.85
N HIS A 98 9.84 -6.38 -13.05
CA HIS A 98 11.17 -6.64 -12.51
C HIS A 98 11.24 -6.19 -11.05
N VAL A 99 11.34 -7.16 -10.14
CA VAL A 99 11.38 -6.94 -8.70
C VAL A 99 12.70 -7.40 -8.11
N GLY A 100 13.11 -6.77 -7.00
CA GLY A 100 14.32 -7.11 -6.27
C GLY A 100 14.12 -7.19 -4.77
N LEU A 101 14.90 -8.07 -4.14
CA LEU A 101 15.09 -8.12 -2.69
C LEU A 101 16.59 -8.09 -2.43
N ALA A 102 17.03 -7.15 -1.59
CA ALA A 102 18.39 -7.15 -1.09
C ALA A 102 18.50 -8.06 0.14
N THR A 103 19.69 -8.63 0.33
CA THR A 103 20.01 -9.50 1.46
C THR A 103 21.45 -9.28 1.85
N GLN A 104 21.68 -9.22 3.16
CA GLN A 104 23.01 -9.25 3.70
C GLN A 104 23.41 -10.71 3.91
N ASP A 105 24.55 -11.11 3.37
CA ASP A 105 25.10 -12.44 3.59
C ASP A 105 25.83 -12.55 4.94
N ALA A 106 26.31 -13.75 5.27
CA ALA A 106 27.01 -14.01 6.53
C ALA A 106 28.33 -13.24 6.69
N GLN A 107 28.89 -12.69 5.60
CA GLN A 107 30.12 -11.89 5.60
C GLN A 107 29.82 -10.38 5.69
N SER A 108 28.55 -10.01 5.89
CA SER A 108 28.05 -8.63 5.89
C SER A 108 28.10 -7.93 4.53
N ASP A 109 28.28 -8.69 3.45
CA ASP A 109 28.19 -8.18 2.09
C ASP A 109 26.73 -8.19 1.62
N TRP A 110 26.37 -7.14 0.88
CA TRP A 110 25.03 -7.04 0.31
C TRP A 110 24.99 -7.71 -1.05
N SER A 111 24.03 -8.60 -1.23
CA SER A 111 23.66 -9.12 -2.54
C SER A 111 22.22 -8.76 -2.85
N VAL A 112 21.93 -8.59 -4.14
CA VAL A 112 20.57 -8.37 -4.60
C VAL A 112 20.12 -9.59 -5.38
N TRP A 113 19.01 -10.18 -4.93
CA TRP A 113 18.25 -11.14 -5.71
C TRP A 113 17.17 -10.37 -6.48
N SER A 114 17.04 -10.64 -7.78
CA SER A 114 16.02 -10.00 -8.60
C SER A 114 15.46 -10.98 -9.61
N THR A 115 14.18 -10.84 -9.93
CA THR A 115 13.50 -11.70 -10.89
C THR A 115 12.48 -10.90 -11.70
N LEU A 116 12.19 -11.38 -12.90
CA LEU A 116 11.04 -10.94 -13.68
C LEU A 116 9.84 -11.82 -13.26
N VAL A 117 8.88 -11.23 -12.56
CA VAL A 117 7.63 -11.94 -12.22
C VAL A 117 6.82 -12.10 -13.51
N PRO A 118 6.46 -13.33 -13.92
CA PRO A 118 5.74 -13.54 -15.18
C PRO A 118 4.37 -12.87 -15.13
N PRO A 119 3.83 -12.42 -16.27
CA PRO A 119 2.46 -11.91 -16.29
C PRO A 119 1.43 -13.02 -16.08
N LEU A 120 0.29 -12.68 -15.48
CA LEU A 120 -0.87 -13.57 -15.37
C LEU A 120 -2.00 -13.16 -16.34
N PRO A 121 -2.85 -14.12 -16.78
CA PRO A 121 -3.97 -13.82 -17.67
C PRO A 121 -4.91 -12.74 -17.12
N GLY A 122 -5.49 -11.98 -18.04
CA GLY A 122 -6.45 -10.92 -17.74
C GLY A 122 -5.81 -9.57 -17.46
N GLU A 123 -6.65 -8.62 -17.10
CA GLU A 123 -6.30 -7.22 -16.84
C GLU A 123 -6.97 -6.79 -15.54
N PRO A 124 -6.27 -6.09 -14.64
CA PRO A 124 -6.86 -5.68 -13.37
C PRO A 124 -8.05 -4.75 -13.59
N GLY A 125 -9.01 -4.73 -12.68
CA GLY A 125 -10.22 -3.91 -12.73
C GLY A 125 -11.32 -4.40 -13.67
N LYS A 126 -11.08 -5.44 -14.49
CA LYS A 126 -12.11 -6.08 -15.31
C LYS A 126 -12.97 -7.06 -14.50
N PRO A 127 -14.25 -7.30 -14.86
CA PRO A 127 -15.01 -8.38 -14.25
C PRO A 127 -14.26 -9.72 -14.28
N LEU A 128 -14.47 -10.55 -13.27
CA LEU A 128 -13.99 -11.94 -13.28
C LEU A 128 -14.89 -12.73 -14.24
N ALA A 129 -14.31 -13.62 -15.05
CA ALA A 129 -15.02 -14.29 -16.15
C ALA A 129 -16.03 -15.36 -15.67
N ASP A 130 -15.78 -16.00 -14.52
CA ASP A 130 -16.65 -17.01 -13.89
C ASP A 130 -16.41 -17.02 -12.36
N ASP A 131 -17.47 -17.25 -11.58
CA ASP A 131 -17.40 -17.43 -10.12
C ASP A 131 -16.56 -18.66 -9.74
N LEU A 132 -16.58 -19.70 -10.58
CA LEU A 132 -15.79 -20.93 -10.39
C LEU A 132 -14.28 -20.70 -10.56
N GLU A 133 -13.87 -19.62 -11.24
CA GLU A 133 -12.46 -19.25 -11.43
C GLU A 133 -12.00 -18.13 -10.50
N ASN A 134 -12.90 -17.59 -9.67
CA ASN A 134 -12.64 -16.44 -8.79
C ASN A 134 -11.43 -16.72 -7.87
N PRO A 135 -10.29 -16.03 -8.08
CA PRO A 135 -9.07 -16.29 -7.34
C PRO A 135 -9.12 -15.78 -5.91
N PHE A 136 -10.07 -14.90 -5.59
CA PHE A 136 -10.22 -14.34 -4.25
C PHE A 136 -10.89 -15.31 -3.27
N THR A 137 -11.20 -16.53 -3.71
CA THR A 137 -11.86 -17.54 -2.88
C THR A 137 -10.90 -18.36 -2.02
N LEU A 138 -11.37 -18.92 -0.88
CA LEU A 138 -10.54 -19.82 -0.07
C LEU A 138 -10.02 -20.98 -0.93
N GLN A 139 -10.91 -21.63 -1.68
CA GLN A 139 -10.55 -22.70 -2.61
C GLN A 139 -9.60 -22.19 -3.70
N GLY A 140 -9.88 -21.02 -4.28
CA GLY A 140 -9.03 -20.37 -5.28
C GLY A 140 -7.62 -20.10 -4.78
N TYR A 141 -7.46 -19.68 -3.52
CA TYR A 141 -6.17 -19.52 -2.87
C TYR A 141 -5.49 -20.86 -2.64
N LEU A 142 -6.17 -21.85 -2.05
CA LEU A 142 -5.57 -23.16 -1.74
C LEU A 142 -5.08 -23.89 -3.00
N VAL A 143 -5.84 -23.86 -4.10
CA VAL A 143 -5.42 -24.46 -5.38
C VAL A 143 -4.17 -23.78 -5.94
N ARG A 144 -4.08 -22.45 -5.88
CA ARG A 144 -2.89 -21.72 -6.36
C ARG A 144 -1.69 -21.91 -5.43
N TRP A 145 -1.93 -22.00 -4.13
CA TRP A 145 -0.90 -22.25 -3.12
C TRP A 145 -0.23 -23.62 -3.31
N THR A 146 -1.03 -24.65 -3.48
CA THR A 146 -0.52 -26.01 -3.71
C THR A 146 0.28 -26.13 -5.00
N ARG A 147 -0.13 -25.42 -6.06
CA ARG A 147 0.63 -25.34 -7.33
C ARG A 147 1.99 -24.67 -7.14
N ILE A 148 2.05 -23.53 -6.44
CA ILE A 148 3.33 -22.83 -6.24
C ILE A 148 4.30 -23.65 -5.37
N MET A 149 3.81 -24.37 -4.36
CA MET A 149 4.65 -25.22 -3.52
C MET A 149 5.37 -26.30 -4.33
N ARG A 150 4.68 -26.94 -5.28
CA ARG A 150 5.29 -27.91 -6.18
C ARG A 150 6.36 -27.24 -7.06
N ALA A 151 6.06 -26.09 -7.64
CA ALA A 151 7.00 -25.36 -8.48
C ALA A 151 8.26 -24.94 -7.70
N LEU A 152 8.09 -24.49 -6.45
CA LEU A 152 9.20 -24.12 -5.57
C LEU A 152 10.07 -25.33 -5.21
N PHE A 153 9.47 -26.51 -4.97
CA PHE A 153 10.23 -27.74 -4.71
C PHE A 153 11.10 -28.14 -5.90
N GLU A 154 10.55 -28.08 -7.11
CA GLU A 154 11.26 -28.38 -8.35
C GLU A 154 12.43 -27.41 -8.59
N ILE A 155 12.23 -26.12 -8.33
CA ILE A 155 13.31 -25.13 -8.42
C ILE A 155 14.37 -25.40 -7.34
N ALA A 156 13.97 -25.60 -6.09
CA ALA A 156 14.89 -25.73 -4.96
C ALA A 156 15.77 -27.00 -5.03
N TYR A 157 15.19 -28.14 -5.40
CA TYR A 157 15.85 -29.44 -5.22
C TYR A 157 16.11 -30.22 -6.51
N HIS A 158 15.41 -29.89 -7.61
CA HIS A 158 15.65 -30.49 -8.93
C HIS A 158 16.33 -29.53 -9.92
N GLY A 159 16.46 -28.25 -9.56
CA GLY A 159 17.15 -27.24 -10.38
C GLY A 159 16.47 -26.93 -11.71
N ARG A 160 15.17 -27.23 -11.84
CA ARG A 160 14.39 -27.03 -13.08
C ARG A 160 13.12 -26.24 -12.81
N ALA A 161 12.79 -25.35 -13.74
CA ALA A 161 11.48 -24.68 -13.73
C ALA A 161 10.41 -25.71 -14.11
N ALA A 162 9.43 -25.93 -13.24
CA ALA A 162 8.32 -26.82 -13.52
C ALA A 162 7.26 -26.11 -14.38
N VAL A 163 6.79 -26.78 -15.43
CA VAL A 163 5.49 -26.46 -16.02
C VAL A 163 4.44 -26.97 -15.03
N PRO A 164 3.46 -26.15 -14.60
CA PRO A 164 2.37 -26.67 -13.79
C PRO A 164 1.62 -27.72 -14.61
N ASP A 165 1.60 -28.98 -14.18
CA ASP A 165 0.69 -29.97 -14.77
C ASP A 165 -0.76 -29.48 -14.63
N GLU A 166 -1.63 -29.96 -15.53
CA GLU A 166 -3.07 -29.85 -15.34
C GLU A 166 -3.46 -30.34 -13.94
N PRO A 167 -4.52 -29.77 -13.33
CA PRO A 167 -5.03 -30.33 -12.08
C PRO A 167 -5.32 -31.81 -12.32
N GLU A 168 -4.66 -32.69 -11.57
CA GLU A 168 -5.10 -34.08 -11.49
C GLU A 168 -6.46 -34.06 -10.77
N VAL A 169 -7.53 -33.99 -11.55
CA VAL A 169 -8.91 -34.04 -11.05
C VAL A 169 -9.27 -35.50 -10.75
N GLY A 170 -10.01 -35.75 -9.67
CA GLY A 170 -10.60 -37.07 -9.39
C GLY A 170 -10.15 -37.77 -8.10
N TRP A 171 -9.44 -37.11 -7.19
CA TRP A 171 -9.05 -37.70 -5.90
C TRP A 171 -10.19 -37.59 -4.89
N SER A 172 -10.51 -38.69 -4.21
CA SER A 172 -11.39 -38.69 -3.05
C SER A 172 -10.59 -38.78 -1.74
N LEU A 173 -11.22 -38.39 -0.62
CA LEU A 173 -10.63 -38.54 0.71
C LEU A 173 -10.27 -39.99 1.02
N SER A 174 -11.11 -40.94 0.61
CA SER A 174 -10.88 -42.38 0.78
C SER A 174 -9.63 -42.87 0.06
N ASP A 175 -9.25 -42.26 -1.06
CA ASP A 175 -8.04 -42.66 -1.81
C ASP A 175 -6.77 -42.12 -1.14
N LEU A 176 -6.84 -40.90 -0.60
CA LEU A 176 -5.66 -40.19 -0.08
C LEU A 176 -5.32 -40.56 1.36
N LEU A 177 -6.30 -40.88 2.21
CA LEU A 177 -6.07 -41.13 3.64
C LEU A 177 -5.10 -42.29 3.90
N PRO A 178 -5.26 -43.49 3.31
CA PRO A 178 -4.33 -44.61 3.54
C PRO A 178 -2.91 -44.28 3.08
N GLN A 179 -2.77 -43.59 1.94
CA GLN A 179 -1.48 -43.13 1.42
C GLN A 179 -0.83 -42.12 2.37
N ALA A 180 -1.60 -41.17 2.88
CA ALA A 180 -1.13 -40.14 3.79
C ALA A 180 -0.67 -40.72 5.13
N GLU A 181 -1.40 -41.69 5.70
CA GLU A 181 -1.00 -42.37 6.93
C GLU A 181 0.31 -43.13 6.78
N ALA A 182 0.50 -43.81 5.63
CA ALA A 182 1.76 -44.49 5.33
C ALA A 182 2.92 -43.49 5.20
N LEU A 183 2.73 -42.44 4.39
CA LEU A 183 3.76 -41.42 4.13
C LEU A 183 4.13 -40.60 5.37
N ALA A 184 3.17 -40.32 6.26
CA ALA A 184 3.41 -39.59 7.50
C ALA A 184 4.28 -40.37 8.49
N LYS A 185 4.25 -41.70 8.45
CA LYS A 185 5.03 -42.60 9.32
C LYS A 185 6.37 -43.03 8.72
N MET A 186 6.57 -42.87 7.41
CA MET A 186 7.81 -43.25 6.74
C MET A 186 9.01 -42.45 7.23
N THR A 187 10.13 -43.15 7.45
CA THR A 187 11.42 -42.56 7.80
C THR A 187 12.38 -42.61 6.60
N PHE A 188 13.33 -41.68 6.55
CA PHE A 188 14.21 -41.48 5.40
C PHE A 188 15.11 -42.68 5.05
N GLY A 189 15.30 -43.63 5.96
CA GLY A 189 16.07 -44.86 5.71
C GLY A 189 15.33 -45.95 4.91
N ALA A 190 14.06 -45.73 4.56
CA ALA A 190 13.19 -46.73 3.90
C ALA A 190 12.91 -46.43 2.41
N VAL A 191 13.60 -45.45 1.81
CA VAL A 191 13.33 -44.95 0.44
C VAL A 191 14.62 -44.77 -0.36
N GLU A 192 14.53 -44.83 -1.70
CA GLU A 192 15.69 -44.71 -2.60
C GLU A 192 16.36 -43.33 -2.55
N THR A 193 15.59 -42.24 -2.37
CA THR A 193 16.12 -40.88 -2.15
C THR A 193 15.26 -40.08 -1.18
N VAL A 194 15.91 -39.25 -0.33
CA VAL A 194 15.23 -38.33 0.59
C VAL A 194 14.33 -37.35 -0.19
N ALA A 195 14.84 -36.80 -1.31
CA ALA A 195 14.09 -35.86 -2.14
C ALA A 195 12.78 -36.47 -2.68
N GLY A 196 12.81 -37.71 -3.18
CA GLY A 196 11.61 -38.38 -3.69
C GLY A 196 10.55 -38.62 -2.62
N LEU A 197 10.95 -38.95 -1.38
CA LEU A 197 10.00 -39.07 -0.26
C LEU A 197 9.38 -37.73 0.10
N VAL A 198 10.18 -36.67 0.22
CA VAL A 198 9.68 -35.32 0.56
C VAL A 198 8.75 -34.81 -0.52
N GLU A 199 9.06 -35.05 -1.80
CA GLU A 199 8.19 -34.68 -2.91
C GLU A 199 6.83 -35.39 -2.82
N ASN A 200 6.81 -36.69 -2.51
CA ASN A 200 5.56 -37.45 -2.37
C ASN A 200 4.75 -36.99 -1.16
N GLN A 201 5.42 -36.76 -0.02
CA GLN A 201 4.79 -36.19 1.18
C GLN A 201 4.19 -34.80 0.90
N LEU A 202 4.92 -33.94 0.20
CA LEU A 202 4.48 -32.60 -0.19
C LEU A 202 3.25 -32.66 -1.11
N ARG A 203 3.27 -33.56 -2.10
CA ARG A 203 2.16 -33.75 -3.04
C ARG A 203 0.89 -34.22 -2.33
N THR A 204 1.00 -35.23 -1.45
CA THR A 204 -0.14 -35.73 -0.68
C THR A 204 -0.64 -34.68 0.33
N PHE A 205 0.26 -33.92 0.95
CA PHE A 205 -0.10 -32.81 1.85
C PHE A 205 -0.90 -31.75 1.10
N ALA A 206 -0.39 -31.29 -0.03
CA ALA A 206 -1.05 -30.31 -0.88
C ALA A 206 -2.47 -30.75 -1.29
N ARG A 207 -2.64 -31.99 -1.72
CA ARG A 207 -3.96 -32.54 -2.09
C ARG A 207 -4.93 -32.58 -0.91
N LEU A 208 -4.47 -33.01 0.27
CA LEU A 208 -5.31 -33.03 1.47
C LEU A 208 -5.70 -31.61 1.92
N VAL A 209 -4.79 -30.63 1.84
CA VAL A 209 -5.11 -29.24 2.18
C VAL A 209 -6.13 -28.65 1.20
N ALA A 210 -6.01 -28.93 -0.10
CA ALA A 210 -7.01 -28.50 -1.08
C ALA A 210 -8.42 -29.07 -0.81
N LEU A 211 -8.50 -30.22 -0.13
CA LEU A 211 -9.73 -30.83 0.33
C LEU A 211 -10.13 -30.42 1.77
N ALA A 212 -9.32 -29.63 2.47
CA ALA A 212 -9.47 -29.33 3.91
C ALA A 212 -10.85 -28.87 4.36
N PRO A 213 -11.63 -28.07 3.58
CA PRO A 213 -13.01 -27.74 3.94
C PRO A 213 -13.93 -28.96 4.13
N VAL A 214 -13.51 -30.15 3.68
CA VAL A 214 -14.28 -31.40 3.67
C VAL A 214 -13.56 -32.56 4.41
N THR A 215 -12.26 -32.44 4.75
CA THR A 215 -11.43 -33.62 5.09
C THR A 215 -11.73 -34.32 6.40
N GLY A 216 -12.22 -33.62 7.44
CA GLY A 216 -12.45 -34.22 8.77
C GLY A 216 -11.22 -34.89 9.42
N ALA A 217 -10.00 -34.70 8.88
CA ALA A 217 -8.80 -35.44 9.24
C ALA A 217 -7.58 -34.56 9.62
N PRO A 218 -7.74 -33.55 10.50
CA PRO A 218 -6.70 -32.54 10.78
C PRO A 218 -5.40 -33.14 11.32
N ALA A 219 -5.47 -34.25 12.05
CA ALA A 219 -4.29 -34.90 12.64
C ALA A 219 -3.32 -35.45 11.58
N ILE A 220 -3.83 -36.12 10.54
CA ILE A 220 -3.00 -36.72 9.48
C ILE A 220 -2.36 -35.61 8.64
N VAL A 221 -3.13 -34.57 8.29
CA VAL A 221 -2.57 -33.45 7.52
C VAL A 221 -1.49 -32.73 8.32
N ALA A 222 -1.67 -32.56 9.63
CA ALA A 222 -0.66 -31.98 10.49
C ALA A 222 0.61 -32.83 10.62
N GLN A 223 0.47 -34.16 10.72
CA GLN A 223 1.62 -35.08 10.74
C GLN A 223 2.40 -35.04 9.42
N LEU A 224 1.69 -35.01 8.30
CA LEU A 224 2.31 -34.97 6.98
C LEU A 224 3.02 -33.63 6.72
N GLY A 225 2.39 -32.51 7.05
CA GLY A 225 3.03 -31.19 6.96
C GLY A 225 4.30 -31.10 7.82
N ALA A 226 4.26 -31.64 9.04
CA ALA A 226 5.45 -31.73 9.89
C ALA A 226 6.54 -32.65 9.32
N ALA A 227 6.16 -33.74 8.63
CA ALA A 227 7.11 -34.61 7.93
C ALA A 227 7.77 -33.91 6.76
N VAL A 228 7.01 -33.14 5.97
CA VAL A 228 7.53 -32.30 4.89
C VAL A 228 8.55 -31.29 5.42
N LEU A 229 8.22 -30.55 6.48
CA LEU A 229 9.14 -29.56 7.07
C LEU A 229 10.46 -30.20 7.54
N ARG A 230 10.40 -31.35 8.21
CA ARG A 230 11.61 -32.13 8.58
C ARG A 230 12.41 -32.57 7.35
N GLY A 231 11.72 -32.96 6.28
CA GLY A 231 12.33 -33.33 5.01
C GLY A 231 13.04 -32.16 4.33
N LEU A 232 12.42 -30.98 4.29
CA LEU A 232 13.02 -29.76 3.75
C LEU A 232 14.27 -29.36 4.52
N ASP A 233 14.26 -29.49 5.86
CA ASP A 233 15.41 -29.24 6.72
C ASP A 233 16.61 -30.14 6.35
N LEU A 234 16.37 -31.43 6.11
CA LEU A 234 17.41 -32.37 5.66
C LEU A 234 17.93 -32.06 4.25
N LEU A 235 17.07 -31.58 3.35
CA LEU A 235 17.45 -31.22 1.99
C LEU A 235 18.12 -29.85 1.91
N ARG A 236 17.98 -28.98 2.92
CA ARG A 236 18.46 -27.58 2.90
C ARG A 236 19.93 -27.42 2.50
N PRO A 237 20.89 -28.24 2.96
CA PRO A 237 22.28 -28.12 2.53
C PRO A 237 22.47 -28.20 1.00
N SER A 238 21.60 -28.93 0.29
CA SER A 238 21.69 -29.12 -1.16
C SER A 238 21.21 -27.92 -1.98
N SER A 239 20.39 -27.02 -1.41
CA SER A 239 19.92 -25.82 -2.09
C SER A 239 20.81 -24.60 -1.83
N ARG A 240 21.60 -24.60 -0.74
CA ARG A 240 22.49 -23.49 -0.35
C ARG A 240 23.61 -23.20 -1.34
N SER A 241 23.95 -24.14 -2.22
CA SER A 241 25.00 -23.93 -3.23
C SER A 241 24.63 -22.88 -4.28
N GLU A 242 23.33 -22.59 -4.44
CA GLU A 242 22.84 -21.64 -5.44
C GLU A 242 21.79 -20.71 -4.79
N PRO A 243 21.99 -19.39 -4.77
CA PRO A 243 21.08 -18.46 -4.10
C PRO A 243 19.61 -18.60 -4.53
N GLN A 244 19.35 -18.81 -5.83
CA GLN A 244 17.99 -18.97 -6.34
C GLN A 244 17.30 -20.22 -5.77
N ARG A 245 18.04 -21.33 -5.62
CA ARG A 245 17.53 -22.58 -5.07
C ARG A 245 17.30 -22.47 -3.56
N GLN A 246 18.21 -21.79 -2.85
CA GLN A 246 18.04 -21.46 -1.45
C GLN A 246 16.76 -20.65 -1.22
N ARG A 247 16.54 -19.57 -1.99
CA ARG A 247 15.33 -18.74 -1.87
C ARG A 247 14.05 -19.53 -2.18
N ALA A 248 14.06 -20.38 -3.20
CA ALA A 248 12.92 -21.23 -3.49
C ALA A 248 12.60 -22.19 -2.33
N GLY A 249 13.64 -22.76 -1.70
CA GLY A 249 13.51 -23.60 -0.51
C GLY A 249 12.95 -22.86 0.70
N GLU A 250 13.43 -21.64 0.97
CA GLU A 250 12.92 -20.77 2.04
C GLU A 250 11.43 -20.46 1.84
N VAL A 251 11.03 -20.00 0.64
CA VAL A 251 9.62 -19.68 0.34
C VAL A 251 8.74 -20.93 0.38
N LEU A 252 9.26 -22.09 -0.01
CA LEU A 252 8.54 -23.37 0.12
C LEU A 252 8.30 -23.72 1.58
N GLU A 253 9.32 -23.60 2.43
CA GLU A 253 9.22 -23.87 3.86
C GLU A 253 8.19 -22.95 4.53
N LEU A 254 8.25 -21.65 4.23
CA LEU A 254 7.26 -20.65 4.66
C LEU A 254 5.84 -21.02 4.22
N SER A 255 5.68 -21.49 2.98
CA SER A 255 4.40 -21.91 2.42
C SER A 255 3.82 -23.12 3.15
N VAL A 256 4.63 -24.14 3.43
CA VAL A 256 4.21 -25.34 4.17
C VAL A 256 3.83 -24.96 5.61
N ALA A 257 4.67 -24.16 6.29
CA ALA A 257 4.41 -23.72 7.66
C ALA A 257 3.11 -22.89 7.74
N GLY A 258 2.89 -21.97 6.79
CA GLY A 258 1.68 -21.16 6.71
C GLY A 258 0.41 -22.00 6.52
N LEU A 259 0.40 -22.94 5.56
CA LEU A 259 -0.76 -23.83 5.37
C LEU A 259 -1.03 -24.71 6.60
N LEU A 260 0.03 -25.22 7.23
CA LEU A 260 -0.07 -25.99 8.46
C LEU A 260 -0.70 -25.17 9.60
N GLY A 261 -0.28 -23.91 9.74
CA GLY A 261 -0.84 -22.98 10.71
C GLY A 261 -2.32 -22.67 10.45
N LEU A 262 -2.70 -22.41 9.19
CA LEU A 262 -4.09 -22.12 8.82
C LEU A 262 -5.04 -23.24 9.25
N MET A 263 -4.62 -24.50 9.12
CA MET A 263 -5.40 -25.64 9.60
C MET A 263 -5.43 -25.74 11.12
N ARG A 264 -4.26 -25.62 11.77
CA ARG A 264 -4.11 -25.82 13.22
C ARG A 264 -4.89 -24.79 14.04
N ASP A 265 -4.87 -23.54 13.59
CA ASP A 265 -5.54 -22.43 14.27
C ASP A 265 -6.96 -22.17 13.68
N GLY A 266 -7.50 -23.10 12.87
CA GLY A 266 -8.91 -23.12 12.47
C GLY A 266 -9.34 -22.13 11.37
N ALA A 267 -8.40 -21.40 10.78
CA ALA A 267 -8.68 -20.34 9.79
C ALA A 267 -9.36 -20.83 8.49
N LEU A 268 -9.30 -22.14 8.20
CA LEU A 268 -9.96 -22.73 7.02
C LEU A 268 -11.45 -23.05 7.23
N VAL A 269 -11.93 -23.02 8.49
CA VAL A 269 -13.29 -23.45 8.86
C VAL A 269 -14.03 -22.45 9.74
N ASP A 270 -13.32 -21.56 10.44
CA ASP A 270 -13.91 -20.48 11.23
C ASP A 270 -14.58 -19.46 10.31
N SER A 271 -15.75 -18.96 10.70
CA SER A 271 -16.49 -17.97 9.91
C SER A 271 -15.78 -16.61 9.81
N ARG A 272 -14.83 -16.33 10.71
CA ARG A 272 -13.96 -15.15 10.65
C ARG A 272 -12.81 -15.31 9.65
N GLY A 273 -12.65 -16.50 9.05
CA GLY A 273 -11.61 -16.77 8.05
C GLY A 273 -10.20 -16.50 8.58
N PHE A 274 -9.40 -15.71 7.86
CA PHE A 274 -8.04 -15.41 8.27
C PHE A 274 -7.94 -14.48 9.48
N ASP A 275 -9.00 -13.75 9.83
CA ASP A 275 -8.97 -12.78 10.92
C ASP A 275 -8.82 -13.45 12.29
N VAL A 276 -9.05 -14.76 12.41
CA VAL A 276 -8.72 -15.53 13.64
C VAL A 276 -7.24 -15.50 13.99
N LEU A 277 -6.39 -15.26 12.99
CA LEU A 277 -4.95 -15.21 13.13
C LEU A 277 -4.44 -13.80 13.46
N ASP A 278 -5.31 -12.79 13.44
CA ASP A 278 -4.89 -11.40 13.60
C ASP A 278 -4.35 -11.11 15.01
N GLU A 279 -4.54 -11.99 16.00
CA GLU A 279 -3.93 -11.88 17.33
C GLU A 279 -2.43 -12.23 17.34
N PHE A 280 -1.91 -12.87 16.28
CA PHE A 280 -0.52 -13.32 16.20
C PHE A 280 0.36 -12.39 15.36
N GLU A 281 1.62 -12.24 15.80
CA GLU A 281 2.70 -11.72 14.96
C GLU A 281 3.07 -12.78 13.90
N PHE A 282 3.23 -12.36 12.65
CA PHE A 282 3.33 -13.27 11.51
C PHE A 282 4.57 -14.18 11.53
N ILE A 283 5.77 -13.66 11.81
CA ILE A 283 7.00 -14.47 11.90
C ILE A 283 6.89 -15.44 13.08
N ASP A 284 6.44 -14.96 14.24
CA ASP A 284 6.31 -15.83 15.42
C ASP A 284 5.26 -16.92 15.22
N TRP A 285 4.18 -16.61 14.49
CA TRP A 285 3.18 -17.60 14.10
C TRP A 285 3.75 -18.65 13.14
N LEU A 286 4.60 -18.26 12.18
CA LEU A 286 5.29 -19.21 11.30
C LEU A 286 6.27 -20.10 12.08
N ARG A 287 7.04 -19.54 13.02
CA ARG A 287 7.94 -20.30 13.92
C ARG A 287 7.18 -21.34 14.73
N ARG A 288 6.05 -20.93 15.35
CA ARG A 288 5.14 -21.85 16.08
C ARG A 288 4.65 -23.00 15.20
N ASN A 289 4.60 -22.79 13.88
CA ASN A 289 4.19 -23.79 12.89
C ASN A 289 5.34 -24.54 12.22
N GLY A 290 6.57 -24.43 12.74
CA GLY A 290 7.71 -25.26 12.33
C GLY A 290 8.62 -24.63 11.28
N CYS A 291 8.48 -23.32 11.03
CA CYS A 291 9.44 -22.54 10.24
C CYS A 291 10.79 -22.45 10.97
N SER A 292 11.90 -22.65 10.24
CA SER A 292 13.26 -22.46 10.72
C SER A 292 13.66 -20.98 10.82
N GLU A 293 14.70 -20.68 11.59
CA GLU A 293 15.23 -19.31 11.69
C GLU A 293 15.78 -18.78 10.36
N GLU A 294 16.32 -19.65 9.50
CA GLU A 294 16.80 -19.26 8.17
C GLU A 294 15.64 -18.78 7.28
N ALA A 295 14.53 -19.51 7.25
CA ALA A 295 13.34 -19.09 6.53
C ALA A 295 12.65 -17.87 7.18
N ALA A 296 12.60 -17.81 8.51
CA ALA A 296 12.01 -16.71 9.28
C ALA A 296 12.76 -15.36 9.11
N SER A 297 14.07 -15.41 8.84
CA SER A 297 14.91 -14.25 8.55
C SER A 297 15.15 -14.03 7.05
N SER A 298 14.43 -14.76 6.19
CA SER A 298 14.61 -14.68 4.75
C SER A 298 14.30 -13.28 4.18
N PRO A 299 14.94 -12.89 3.07
CA PRO A 299 14.66 -11.62 2.39
C PRO A 299 13.22 -11.50 1.91
N PHE A 300 12.54 -12.62 1.66
CA PHE A 300 11.13 -12.63 1.30
C PHE A 300 10.26 -12.03 2.41
N LEU A 301 10.46 -12.49 3.65
CA LEU A 301 9.75 -11.95 4.80
C LEU A 301 10.18 -10.51 5.09
N LEU A 302 11.49 -10.22 5.12
CA LEU A 302 11.97 -8.85 5.31
C LEU A 302 11.37 -7.88 4.29
N GLY A 303 11.28 -8.30 3.02
CA GLY A 303 10.65 -7.53 1.95
C GLY A 303 9.15 -7.30 2.18
N LEU A 304 8.42 -8.27 2.74
CA LEU A 304 7.02 -8.10 3.11
C LEU A 304 6.83 -7.01 4.17
N TYR A 305 7.65 -7.03 5.24
CA TYR A 305 7.56 -5.99 6.29
C TYR A 305 8.00 -4.62 5.76
N SER A 306 9.04 -4.57 4.91
CA SER A 306 9.53 -3.33 4.30
C SER A 306 8.46 -2.70 3.40
N LEU A 307 7.85 -3.50 2.52
CA LEU A 307 6.76 -3.08 1.62
C LEU A 307 5.54 -2.53 2.37
N MET A 308 5.28 -3.03 3.57
CA MET A 308 4.15 -2.65 4.41
C MET A 308 4.52 -1.68 5.53
N PHE A 309 5.74 -1.14 5.53
CA PHE A 309 6.29 -0.29 6.62
C PHE A 309 6.01 -0.87 8.03
N GLY A 310 6.07 -2.20 8.15
CA GLY A 310 5.66 -2.96 9.33
C GLY A 310 6.70 -2.96 10.45
N TYR A 311 7.18 -1.79 10.86
CA TYR A 311 8.21 -1.64 11.89
C TYR A 311 7.70 -0.80 13.06
N LEU A 312 7.59 -1.41 14.24
CA LEU A 312 7.10 -0.71 15.44
C LEU A 312 8.00 0.49 15.76
N ASP A 313 7.38 1.65 15.95
CA ASP A 313 8.08 2.93 16.20
C ASP A 313 9.11 3.30 15.11
N GLY A 314 9.00 2.73 13.91
CA GLY A 314 9.96 2.91 12.82
C GLY A 314 11.30 2.19 13.03
N ASP A 315 11.37 1.24 13.97
CA ASP A 315 12.58 0.46 14.28
C ASP A 315 12.63 -0.83 13.46
N ARG A 316 13.63 -0.94 12.57
CA ARG A 316 13.86 -2.13 11.71
C ARG A 316 13.96 -3.44 12.52
N THR A 317 14.47 -3.37 13.74
CA THR A 317 14.67 -4.56 14.60
C THR A 317 13.38 -5.08 15.22
N ARG A 318 12.27 -4.34 15.06
CA ARG A 318 10.95 -4.66 15.63
C ARG A 318 9.90 -4.81 14.52
N PRO A 319 10.05 -5.77 13.60
CA PRO A 319 9.02 -6.07 12.60
C PRO A 319 7.73 -6.50 13.31
N SER A 320 6.58 -6.04 12.82
CA SER A 320 5.27 -6.45 13.35
C SER A 320 4.17 -6.33 12.31
N PHE A 321 3.48 -7.44 12.07
CA PHE A 321 2.34 -7.52 11.16
C PHE A 321 1.40 -8.65 11.63
N ALA A 322 0.10 -8.36 11.72
CA ALA A 322 -0.92 -9.35 12.06
C ALA A 322 -0.91 -10.52 11.05
N ALA A 323 -0.81 -11.75 11.54
CA ALA A 323 -0.60 -12.94 10.71
C ALA A 323 -1.73 -13.17 9.69
N GLY A 324 -2.99 -12.94 10.06
CA GLY A 324 -4.14 -13.09 9.16
C GLY A 324 -4.08 -12.13 7.98
N GLN A 325 -3.82 -10.85 8.25
CA GLN A 325 -3.64 -9.84 7.21
C GLN A 325 -2.37 -10.04 6.37
N ALA A 326 -1.28 -10.54 6.96
CA ALA A 326 -0.06 -10.88 6.23
C ALA A 326 -0.29 -11.99 5.21
N ILE A 327 -0.97 -13.08 5.63
CA ILE A 327 -1.37 -14.17 4.75
C ILE A 327 -2.30 -13.64 3.65
N ARG A 328 -3.33 -12.86 4.01
CA ARG A 328 -4.24 -12.24 3.04
C ARG A 328 -3.50 -11.39 2.01
N ALA A 329 -2.51 -10.60 2.43
CA ALA A 329 -1.69 -9.77 1.55
C ALA A 329 -0.84 -10.61 0.60
N ILE A 330 -0.13 -11.64 1.10
CA ILE A 330 0.67 -12.56 0.27
C ILE A 330 -0.20 -13.24 -0.78
N LEU A 331 -1.35 -13.79 -0.37
CA LEU A 331 -2.24 -14.50 -1.28
C LEU A 331 -2.77 -13.59 -2.38
N ARG A 332 -3.18 -12.36 -2.04
CA ARG A 332 -3.61 -11.40 -3.05
C ARG A 332 -2.46 -11.00 -4.00
N MET A 333 -1.29 -10.66 -3.45
CA MET A 333 -0.12 -10.27 -4.22
C MET A 333 0.30 -11.32 -5.25
N PHE A 334 0.34 -12.60 -4.87
CA PHE A 334 0.92 -13.64 -5.72
C PHE A 334 -0.12 -14.49 -6.48
N PHE A 335 -1.36 -14.58 -6.01
CA PHE A 335 -2.37 -15.48 -6.59
C PHE A 335 -3.52 -14.77 -7.30
N THR A 336 -3.66 -13.45 -7.14
CA THR A 336 -4.80 -12.70 -7.70
C THR A 336 -4.42 -11.55 -8.62
N TYR A 337 -3.13 -11.27 -8.81
CA TYR A 337 -2.73 -10.22 -9.76
C TYR A 337 -3.07 -10.61 -11.19
N ARG A 338 -3.40 -9.61 -12.02
CA ARG A 338 -3.68 -9.79 -13.45
C ARG A 338 -2.81 -8.86 -14.28
N GLY A 339 -2.41 -9.32 -15.46
CA GLY A 339 -1.42 -8.62 -16.27
C GLY A 339 -0.05 -8.67 -15.61
N ALA A 340 0.42 -7.59 -14.98
CA ALA A 340 1.73 -7.50 -14.35
C ALA A 340 1.68 -7.47 -12.82
N PHE A 341 2.76 -7.89 -12.17
CA PHE A 341 2.88 -7.85 -10.71
C PHE A 341 2.81 -6.42 -10.16
N PHE A 342 3.56 -5.51 -10.80
CA PHE A 342 3.51 -4.07 -10.54
C PHE A 342 3.19 -3.29 -11.82
N TRP A 343 2.60 -2.12 -11.61
CA TRP A 343 2.25 -1.14 -12.62
C TRP A 343 2.76 0.22 -12.18
N LYS A 344 3.59 0.84 -13.01
CA LYS A 344 4.12 2.19 -12.80
C LYS A 344 3.29 3.20 -13.58
N MET A 345 3.22 4.41 -13.05
CA MET A 345 2.52 5.53 -13.68
C MET A 345 3.45 6.28 -14.65
N GLN A 346 2.87 6.84 -15.71
CA GLN A 346 3.56 7.66 -16.72
C GLN A 346 3.65 9.15 -16.35
N ALA A 347 3.08 9.54 -15.21
CA ALA A 347 3.20 10.84 -14.57
C ALA A 347 3.03 10.65 -13.05
N GLY A 348 2.98 11.73 -12.27
CA GLY A 348 2.77 11.64 -10.83
C GLY A 348 1.39 11.09 -10.47
N MET A 349 1.25 10.45 -9.30
CA MET A 349 -0.02 9.90 -8.83
C MET A 349 -1.14 10.96 -8.74
N GLY A 350 -0.82 12.19 -8.35
CA GLY A 350 -1.69 13.36 -8.45
C GLY A 350 -2.35 13.46 -9.82
N ASP A 351 -1.55 13.45 -10.88
CA ASP A 351 -1.99 13.72 -12.25
C ASP A 351 -2.68 12.50 -12.87
N VAL A 352 -2.20 11.29 -12.55
CA VAL A 352 -2.72 10.03 -13.12
C VAL A 352 -4.00 9.57 -12.44
N ILE A 353 -4.17 9.85 -11.14
CA ILE A 353 -5.31 9.37 -10.34
C ILE A 353 -6.26 10.50 -10.00
N PHE A 354 -5.74 11.52 -9.29
CA PHE A 354 -6.59 12.54 -8.68
C PHE A 354 -7.04 13.61 -9.68
N GLY A 355 -6.24 13.90 -10.71
CA GLY A 355 -6.63 14.78 -11.82
C GLY A 355 -7.89 14.27 -12.53
N PRO A 356 -7.88 13.04 -13.09
CA PRO A 356 -9.04 12.46 -13.74
C PRO A 356 -10.25 12.36 -12.83
N LEU A 357 -10.06 11.93 -11.57
CA LEU A 357 -11.17 11.84 -10.61
C LEU A 357 -11.75 13.22 -10.31
N TYR A 358 -10.93 14.25 -10.10
CA TYR A 358 -11.40 15.62 -9.93
C TYR A 358 -12.23 16.10 -11.11
N GLU A 359 -11.72 15.92 -12.34
CA GLU A 359 -12.43 16.36 -13.54
C GLU A 359 -13.77 15.64 -13.73
N VAL A 360 -13.82 14.31 -13.55
CA VAL A 360 -15.07 13.54 -13.64
C VAL A 360 -16.07 13.99 -12.58
N LEU A 361 -15.63 14.06 -11.32
CA LEU A 361 -16.50 14.40 -10.21
C LEU A 361 -17.04 15.83 -10.37
N ARG A 362 -16.21 16.77 -10.83
CA ARG A 362 -16.67 18.12 -11.16
C ARG A 362 -17.72 18.12 -12.27
N ARG A 363 -17.51 17.37 -13.36
CA ARG A 363 -18.50 17.22 -14.45
C ARG A 363 -19.83 16.63 -13.96
N ARG A 364 -19.78 15.77 -12.94
CA ARG A 364 -20.96 15.21 -12.25
C ARG A 364 -21.60 16.15 -11.23
N GLY A 365 -21.07 17.36 -11.04
CA GLY A 365 -21.62 18.36 -10.13
C GLY A 365 -21.12 18.27 -8.68
N VAL A 366 -20.08 17.47 -8.41
CA VAL A 366 -19.42 17.48 -7.10
C VAL A 366 -18.76 18.84 -6.87
N ARG A 367 -19.05 19.44 -5.72
CA ARG A 367 -18.44 20.69 -5.27
C ARG A 367 -17.16 20.41 -4.50
N PHE A 368 -16.11 21.16 -4.76
CA PHE A 368 -14.84 21.07 -4.03
C PHE A 368 -14.58 22.36 -3.25
N GLU A 369 -14.47 22.24 -1.93
CA GLU A 369 -14.17 23.33 -1.01
C GLU A 369 -12.72 23.16 -0.53
N PHE A 370 -11.78 23.70 -1.31
CA PHE A 370 -10.35 23.76 -0.96
C PHE A 370 -10.10 24.76 0.17
N PHE A 371 -8.95 24.65 0.83
CA PHE A 371 -8.55 25.46 1.99
C PHE A 371 -9.51 25.33 3.18
N HIS A 372 -10.21 24.20 3.30
CA HIS A 372 -11.10 23.89 4.41
C HIS A 372 -10.56 22.70 5.20
N ARG A 373 -9.93 22.99 6.35
CA ARG A 373 -9.43 21.96 7.26
C ARG A 373 -10.48 21.66 8.33
N LEU A 374 -10.83 20.40 8.52
CA LEU A 374 -11.69 19.98 9.63
C LEU A 374 -10.96 20.21 10.97
N ALA A 375 -11.63 20.91 11.88
CA ALA A 375 -11.20 21.13 13.25
C ALA A 375 -11.79 20.06 14.18
N ASP A 376 -13.09 19.81 14.10
CA ASP A 376 -13.77 18.83 14.95
C ASP A 376 -15.12 18.39 14.40
N VAL A 377 -15.56 17.20 14.81
CA VAL A 377 -16.88 16.62 14.55
C VAL A 377 -17.72 16.73 15.82
N LYS A 378 -18.85 17.43 15.73
CA LYS A 378 -19.75 17.70 16.86
C LYS A 378 -20.93 16.76 16.86
N LEU A 379 -21.20 16.13 18.01
CA LEU A 379 -22.29 15.19 18.17
C LEU A 379 -23.55 15.88 18.67
N GLY A 380 -24.70 15.44 18.17
CA GLY A 380 -26.01 15.86 18.67
C GLY A 380 -26.25 15.33 20.09
N THR A 381 -27.17 15.98 20.81
CA THR A 381 -27.71 15.44 22.05
C THR A 381 -28.65 14.28 21.73
N VAL A 382 -28.41 13.12 22.33
CA VAL A 382 -29.32 11.98 22.18
C VAL A 382 -30.60 12.31 22.95
N ALA A 383 -31.74 12.42 22.26
CA ALA A 383 -33.00 12.87 22.84
C ALA A 383 -33.75 11.75 23.63
N GLN A 384 -33.37 10.49 23.43
CA GLN A 384 -33.93 9.29 24.06
C GLN A 384 -32.84 8.23 24.21
N ASP A 385 -32.84 7.46 25.30
CA ASP A 385 -31.76 6.51 25.66
C ASP A 385 -31.49 5.41 24.62
N ASP A 386 -32.33 5.25 23.59
CA ASP A 386 -32.21 4.23 22.53
C ASP A 386 -32.04 4.78 21.10
N ALA A 387 -31.98 6.10 20.89
CA ALA A 387 -31.78 6.66 19.54
C ALA A 387 -30.29 6.59 19.13
N PRO A 388 -29.96 6.26 17.86
CA PRO A 388 -28.57 6.30 17.40
C PRO A 388 -27.99 7.70 17.56
N GLY A 389 -26.67 7.76 17.78
CA GLY A 389 -25.99 9.04 17.75
C GLY A 389 -26.09 9.69 16.37
N HIS A 390 -25.88 11.00 16.28
CA HIS A 390 -25.70 11.66 14.99
C HIS A 390 -24.67 12.78 15.10
N VAL A 391 -24.05 13.10 13.97
CA VAL A 391 -23.24 14.29 13.80
C VAL A 391 -24.16 15.48 13.61
N ALA A 392 -24.11 16.43 14.54
CA ALA A 392 -24.88 17.67 14.48
C ALA A 392 -24.16 18.76 13.68
N ALA A 393 -22.82 18.80 13.73
CA ALA A 393 -22.05 19.80 13.01
C ALA A 393 -20.61 19.36 12.70
N LEU A 394 -20.02 20.01 11.69
CA LEU A 394 -18.60 19.96 11.38
C LEU A 394 -18.00 21.36 11.60
N GLU A 395 -16.97 21.45 12.41
CA GLU A 395 -16.21 22.69 12.62
C GLU A 395 -15.06 22.77 11.64
N MET A 396 -15.05 23.77 10.77
CA MET A 396 -14.03 23.95 9.73
C MET A 396 -13.18 25.19 9.98
N LEU A 397 -11.87 25.06 9.79
CA LEU A 397 -10.92 26.17 9.66
C LEU A 397 -10.78 26.52 8.18
N VAL A 398 -11.26 27.70 7.80
CA VAL A 398 -11.05 28.25 6.46
C VAL A 398 -9.66 28.86 6.42
N GLN A 399 -8.74 28.22 5.71
CA GLN A 399 -7.31 28.55 5.75
C GLN A 399 -6.96 29.77 4.88
N ALA A 400 -7.69 29.95 3.77
CA ALA A 400 -7.60 31.08 2.86
C ALA A 400 -8.96 31.31 2.17
N GLU A 401 -9.21 32.53 1.71
CA GLU A 401 -10.35 32.87 0.86
C GLU A 401 -9.93 32.93 -0.60
N VAL A 402 -10.79 32.43 -1.48
CA VAL A 402 -10.56 32.38 -2.92
C VAL A 402 -11.14 33.64 -3.57
N ILE A 403 -10.44 34.20 -4.55
CA ILE A 403 -10.91 35.31 -5.38
C ILE A 403 -11.90 34.76 -6.41
N GLY A 404 -13.12 35.28 -6.41
CA GLY A 404 -14.20 34.78 -7.28
C GLY A 404 -14.99 33.66 -6.62
N HIS A 405 -15.46 32.71 -7.42
CA HIS A 405 -16.41 31.68 -6.96
C HIS A 405 -15.76 30.33 -6.60
N GLU A 406 -14.73 29.89 -7.33
CA GLU A 406 -14.13 28.56 -7.14
C GLU A 406 -12.64 28.57 -7.47
N TYR A 407 -11.84 27.90 -6.66
CA TYR A 407 -10.40 27.71 -6.90
C TYR A 407 -10.17 26.72 -8.05
N GLN A 408 -9.28 27.05 -8.98
CA GLN A 408 -8.88 26.19 -10.08
C GLN A 408 -7.54 25.54 -9.71
N PRO A 409 -7.53 24.25 -9.31
CA PRO A 409 -6.35 23.67 -8.68
C PRO A 409 -5.34 23.08 -9.66
N LEU A 410 -5.75 22.80 -10.91
CA LEU A 410 -4.90 22.16 -11.90
C LEU A 410 -4.21 23.20 -12.78
N ILE A 411 -2.94 22.92 -13.09
CA ILE A 411 -2.16 23.61 -14.12
C ILE A 411 -1.98 22.70 -15.33
N GLU A 412 -1.69 23.26 -16.49
CA GLU A 412 -1.34 22.47 -17.68
C GLU A 412 0.18 22.25 -17.75
N VAL A 413 0.61 20.99 -17.85
CA VAL A 413 2.01 20.60 -18.08
C VAL A 413 2.04 19.65 -19.27
N HIS A 414 2.66 20.06 -20.37
CA HIS A 414 2.74 19.27 -21.61
C HIS A 414 1.38 18.72 -22.10
N GLY A 415 0.31 19.51 -21.99
CA GLY A 415 -1.06 19.09 -22.36
C GLY A 415 -1.76 18.19 -21.34
N LEU A 416 -1.16 17.92 -20.18
CA LEU A 416 -1.74 17.14 -19.09
C LEU A 416 -2.20 18.05 -17.93
N PRO A 417 -3.47 18.00 -17.51
CA PRO A 417 -3.93 18.63 -16.27
C PRO A 417 -3.22 18.03 -15.06
N SER A 418 -2.45 18.85 -14.35
CA SER A 418 -1.51 18.42 -13.32
C SER A 418 -1.64 19.24 -12.04
N TRP A 419 -1.32 18.65 -10.88
CA TRP A 419 -1.38 19.36 -9.60
C TRP A 419 -0.08 20.12 -9.33
N PRO A 420 -0.13 21.41 -8.97
CA PRO A 420 1.08 22.14 -8.60
C PRO A 420 1.56 21.78 -7.18
N ALA A 421 2.87 21.80 -6.97
CA ALA A 421 3.48 21.56 -5.65
C ALA A 421 3.23 22.71 -4.64
N THR A 422 2.74 23.86 -5.11
CA THR A 422 2.33 25.00 -4.27
C THR A 422 1.01 25.56 -4.78
N PRO A 423 0.19 26.22 -3.93
CA PRO A 423 -1.06 26.81 -4.40
C PRO A 423 -0.79 27.98 -5.35
N ASP A 424 -1.74 28.23 -6.24
CA ASP A 424 -1.75 29.47 -7.02
C ASP A 424 -2.19 30.63 -6.12
N TRP A 425 -1.19 31.33 -5.58
CA TRP A 425 -1.39 32.48 -4.71
C TRP A 425 -2.16 33.62 -5.39
N SER A 426 -2.20 33.69 -6.72
CA SER A 426 -2.94 34.75 -7.42
C SER A 426 -4.45 34.57 -7.32
N GLN A 427 -4.92 33.36 -7.02
CA GLN A 427 -6.34 33.04 -6.81
C GLN A 427 -6.79 33.26 -5.37
N LEU A 428 -5.91 33.69 -4.45
CA LEU A 428 -6.22 33.83 -3.03
C LEU A 428 -6.26 35.28 -2.58
N VAL A 429 -7.24 35.63 -1.74
CA VAL A 429 -7.29 36.93 -1.06
C VAL A 429 -6.03 37.06 -0.21
N ASN A 430 -5.28 38.15 -0.43
CA ASN A 430 -3.96 38.39 0.18
C ASN A 430 -2.91 37.29 -0.11
N GLY A 431 -3.03 36.56 -1.23
CA GLY A 431 -2.17 35.41 -1.51
C GLY A 431 -0.67 35.71 -1.52
N GLN A 432 -0.23 36.87 -2.01
CA GLN A 432 1.18 37.26 -1.94
C GLN A 432 1.68 37.41 -0.49
N GLN A 433 0.84 37.88 0.43
CA GLN A 433 1.19 37.97 1.84
C GLN A 433 1.26 36.57 2.46
N LEU A 434 0.28 35.70 2.15
CA LEU A 434 0.28 34.30 2.60
C LEU A 434 1.55 33.55 2.15
N ALA A 435 2.00 33.78 0.91
CA ALA A 435 3.26 33.23 0.40
C ALA A 435 4.47 33.73 1.20
N ARG A 436 4.56 35.05 1.45
CA ARG A 436 5.65 35.66 2.25
C ARG A 436 5.67 35.17 3.69
N ASP A 437 4.49 34.95 4.28
CA ASP A 437 4.32 34.43 5.64
C ASP A 437 4.65 32.93 5.77
N GLY A 438 5.02 32.28 4.66
CA GLY A 438 5.34 30.85 4.61
C GLY A 438 4.17 29.99 5.07
N ARG A 439 2.94 30.28 4.60
CA ARG A 439 1.78 29.45 4.91
C ARG A 439 1.99 28.01 4.42
N ARG A 440 1.79 27.04 5.32
CA ARG A 440 1.87 25.60 5.02
C ARG A 440 0.51 24.97 5.24
N PHE A 441 -0.39 25.11 4.26
CA PHE A 441 -1.79 24.70 4.41
C PHE A 441 -2.00 23.21 4.71
N GLU A 442 -1.09 22.33 4.28
CA GLU A 442 -1.20 20.89 4.54
C GLU A 442 -0.55 20.49 5.88
N SER A 443 0.11 21.42 6.59
CA SER A 443 0.79 21.11 7.86
C SER A 443 -0.17 21.11 9.05
N HIS A 444 -0.13 20.03 9.83
CA HIS A 444 -0.88 19.92 11.08
C HIS A 444 -0.57 21.05 12.06
N TRP A 445 0.69 21.50 12.09
CA TRP A 445 1.21 22.53 12.99
C TRP A 445 0.98 23.97 12.53
N ASP A 446 0.45 24.20 11.33
CA ASP A 446 -0.01 25.52 10.88
C ASP A 446 -1.53 25.67 11.09
N GLU A 447 -1.90 26.27 12.23
CA GLU A 447 -3.31 26.50 12.59
C GLU A 447 -3.84 27.87 12.15
N ARG A 448 -3.02 28.67 11.46
CA ARG A 448 -3.45 30.00 11.00
C ARG A 448 -4.64 29.83 10.05
N HIS A 449 -5.65 30.68 10.18
CA HIS A 449 -6.87 30.60 9.37
C HIS A 449 -7.51 31.99 9.27
N VAL A 450 -8.33 32.21 8.24
CA VAL A 450 -9.03 33.49 8.05
C VAL A 450 -10.32 33.54 8.85
N ARG A 451 -11.04 32.41 8.99
CA ARG A 451 -12.24 32.30 9.83
C ARG A 451 -12.57 30.84 10.17
N ARG A 452 -13.47 30.67 11.14
CA ARG A 452 -14.13 29.39 11.43
C ARG A 452 -15.49 29.33 10.73
N ARG A 453 -15.89 28.14 10.30
CA ARG A 453 -17.18 27.86 9.67
C ARG A 453 -17.77 26.59 10.29
N THR A 454 -18.95 26.71 10.90
CA THR A 454 -19.72 25.57 11.39
C THR A 454 -20.69 25.13 10.30
N LEU A 455 -20.54 23.91 9.80
CA LEU A 455 -21.52 23.26 8.91
C LEU A 455 -22.51 22.49 9.77
N ARG A 456 -23.82 22.63 9.53
CA ARG A 456 -24.87 22.02 10.36
C ARG A 456 -25.67 20.98 9.60
N VAL A 457 -26.06 19.92 10.31
CA VAL A 457 -26.96 18.89 9.77
C VAL A 457 -28.32 19.51 9.36
N GLY A 458 -28.87 19.07 8.22
CA GLY A 458 -30.14 19.55 7.66
C GLY A 458 -30.09 20.94 7.01
N HIS A 459 -28.95 21.63 7.08
CA HIS A 459 -28.72 22.90 6.38
C HIS A 459 -27.57 22.79 5.37
N ASP A 460 -26.39 22.37 5.84
CA ASP A 460 -25.20 22.27 5.01
C ASP A 460 -24.93 20.83 4.53
N PHE A 461 -25.35 19.83 5.30
CA PHE A 461 -25.26 18.42 4.93
C PHE A 461 -26.31 17.59 5.65
N ASP A 462 -26.68 16.44 5.08
CA ASP A 462 -27.46 15.42 5.79
C ASP A 462 -26.57 14.30 6.32
N PHE A 463 -25.61 13.86 5.50
CA PHE A 463 -24.69 12.76 5.78
C PHE A 463 -23.23 13.21 5.67
N VAL A 464 -22.37 12.59 6.48
CA VAL A 464 -20.92 12.78 6.51
C VAL A 464 -20.19 11.49 6.13
N VAL A 465 -19.24 11.59 5.21
CA VAL A 465 -18.17 10.59 5.02
C VAL A 465 -16.89 11.18 5.58
N LEU A 466 -16.43 10.67 6.72
CA LEU A 466 -15.18 11.07 7.33
C LEU A 466 -14.02 10.28 6.69
N ALA A 467 -13.29 10.92 5.78
CA ALA A 467 -12.23 10.31 4.99
C ALA A 467 -10.83 10.88 5.29
N VAL A 468 -10.59 11.22 6.56
CA VAL A 468 -9.28 11.66 7.06
C VAL A 468 -8.37 10.47 7.33
N GLY A 469 -7.05 10.70 7.35
CA GLY A 469 -6.09 9.65 7.73
C GLY A 469 -6.29 9.24 9.18
N GLY A 470 -6.08 7.95 9.50
CA GLY A 470 -6.45 7.37 10.78
C GLY A 470 -5.88 8.14 11.98
N ALA A 471 -4.58 8.45 11.98
CA ALA A 471 -3.98 9.16 13.10
C ALA A 471 -4.49 10.60 13.28
N ALA A 472 -5.22 11.17 12.30
CA ALA A 472 -5.92 12.45 12.47
C ALA A 472 -7.23 12.33 13.27
N VAL A 473 -7.85 11.14 13.35
CA VAL A 473 -9.15 10.93 13.99
C VAL A 473 -9.19 11.46 15.43
N PRO A 474 -8.22 11.16 16.32
CA PRO A 474 -8.26 11.67 17.70
C PRO A 474 -8.22 13.21 17.79
N HIS A 475 -7.72 13.88 16.76
CA HIS A 475 -7.61 15.34 16.71
C HIS A 475 -8.87 16.03 16.17
N VAL A 476 -9.69 15.33 15.39
CA VAL A 476 -10.87 15.91 14.72
C VAL A 476 -12.19 15.26 15.14
N CYS A 477 -12.15 14.31 16.07
CA CYS A 477 -13.31 13.56 16.54
C CYS A 477 -13.28 13.41 18.06
N SER A 478 -12.92 14.48 18.79
CA SER A 478 -12.68 14.38 20.24
C SER A 478 -13.94 13.92 21.00
N GLU A 479 -15.12 14.38 20.60
CA GLU A 479 -16.38 13.98 21.24
C GLU A 479 -16.74 12.50 20.97
N LEU A 480 -16.43 11.99 19.77
CA LEU A 480 -16.60 10.57 19.45
C LEU A 480 -15.68 9.70 20.33
N VAL A 481 -14.40 10.06 20.43
CA VAL A 481 -13.41 9.35 21.25
C VAL A 481 -13.74 9.44 22.75
N GLU A 482 -14.29 10.56 23.19
CA GLU A 482 -14.70 10.74 24.59
C GLU A 482 -15.97 9.94 24.92
N ARG A 483 -16.96 9.89 24.03
CA ARG A 483 -18.29 9.31 24.35
C ARG A 483 -18.45 7.85 23.93
N ASP A 484 -17.80 7.39 22.87
CA ASP A 484 -17.93 6.02 22.37
C ASP A 484 -16.67 5.19 22.70
N PRO A 485 -16.78 4.18 23.58
CA PRO A 485 -15.66 3.31 23.95
C PRO A 485 -15.00 2.60 22.76
N ARG A 486 -15.73 2.36 21.66
CA ARG A 486 -15.17 1.72 20.45
C ARG A 486 -14.27 2.68 19.70
N TRP A 487 -14.69 3.93 19.54
CA TRP A 487 -13.85 4.98 18.93
C TRP A 487 -12.61 5.25 19.77
N ARG A 488 -12.75 5.28 21.10
CA ARG A 488 -11.60 5.35 22.01
C ARG A 488 -10.65 4.18 21.82
N LYS A 489 -11.18 2.95 21.82
CA LYS A 489 -10.36 1.76 21.68
C LYS A 489 -9.66 1.70 20.32
N MET A 490 -10.33 2.12 19.25
CA MET A 490 -9.75 2.27 17.92
C MET A 490 -8.60 3.28 17.94
N ALA A 491 -8.82 4.48 18.50
CA ALA A 491 -7.80 5.52 18.64
C ALA A 491 -6.59 5.06 19.47
N ASP A 492 -6.81 4.31 20.55
CA ASP A 492 -5.75 3.83 21.45
C ASP A 492 -4.91 2.70 20.84
N THR A 493 -5.48 1.90 19.92
CA THR A 493 -4.84 0.68 19.40
C THR A 493 -4.38 0.79 17.95
N MET A 494 -4.93 1.72 17.19
CA MET A 494 -4.51 1.98 15.81
C MET A 494 -3.12 2.61 15.81
N ALA A 495 -2.13 1.81 15.46
CA ALA A 495 -0.78 2.27 15.27
C ALA A 495 -0.58 2.90 13.89
N SER A 496 0.31 3.89 13.85
CA SER A 496 0.80 4.49 12.62
C SER A 496 2.27 4.82 12.78
N VAL A 497 3.00 4.92 11.68
CA VAL A 497 4.42 5.26 11.66
C VAL A 497 4.68 6.41 10.68
N ALA A 498 5.58 7.31 11.06
CA ALA A 498 6.08 8.32 10.12
C ALA A 498 6.88 7.65 8.99
N THR A 499 6.89 8.25 7.81
CA THR A 499 7.71 7.80 6.70
C THR A 499 8.57 8.94 6.18
N GLN A 500 9.58 8.61 5.39
CA GLN A 500 10.44 9.57 4.70
C GLN A 500 10.60 9.18 3.23
N ALA A 501 10.72 10.18 2.37
CA ALA A 501 10.93 9.99 0.95
C ALA A 501 12.10 10.84 0.46
N LEU A 502 12.82 10.30 -0.54
CA LEU A 502 13.91 10.95 -1.24
C LEU A 502 13.77 10.67 -2.73
N GLN A 503 13.87 11.71 -3.55
CA GLN A 503 14.02 11.58 -5.00
C GLN A 503 15.30 12.28 -5.42
N ILE A 504 16.12 11.59 -6.21
CA ILE A 504 17.35 12.15 -6.76
C ILE A 504 17.35 12.09 -8.29
N TRP A 505 17.79 13.18 -8.90
CA TRP A 505 18.03 13.31 -10.33
C TRP A 505 19.53 13.27 -10.58
N THR A 506 19.97 12.39 -11.47
CA THR A 506 21.40 12.14 -11.74
C THR A 506 21.79 12.50 -13.16
N ARG A 507 23.05 12.92 -13.33
CA ARG A 507 23.65 13.22 -14.63
C ARG A 507 23.99 11.96 -15.42
N ALA A 508 24.43 10.92 -14.74
CA ALA A 508 24.60 9.58 -15.28
C ALA A 508 23.30 8.76 -15.23
N SER A 509 23.14 7.82 -16.16
CA SER A 509 22.06 6.82 -16.09
C SER A 509 22.33 5.82 -14.97
N MET A 510 21.30 5.08 -14.51
CA MET A 510 21.48 4.01 -13.52
C MET A 510 22.52 2.97 -13.98
N LYS A 511 22.58 2.67 -15.28
CA LYS A 511 23.56 1.78 -15.88
C LYS A 511 24.99 2.29 -15.73
N ASP A 512 25.21 3.58 -15.99
CA ASP A 512 26.52 4.21 -15.87
C ASP A 512 26.96 4.36 -14.42
N LEU A 513 26.01 4.46 -13.49
CA LEU A 513 26.24 4.36 -12.03
C LEU A 513 26.46 2.92 -11.54
N GLY A 514 26.53 1.94 -12.44
CA GLY A 514 26.89 0.55 -12.13
C GLY A 514 25.71 -0.41 -11.96
N TRP A 515 24.46 0.06 -12.06
CA TRP A 515 23.28 -0.79 -12.01
C TRP A 515 22.99 -1.47 -13.36
N LYS A 516 23.38 -2.73 -13.52
CA LYS A 516 23.36 -3.43 -14.82
C LYS A 516 22.11 -4.26 -15.11
N ARG A 517 21.10 -4.22 -14.24
CA ARG A 517 19.94 -5.14 -14.30
C ARG A 517 18.71 -4.54 -14.98
N GLY A 518 18.78 -3.30 -15.45
CA GLY A 518 17.64 -2.58 -16.02
C GLY A 518 16.70 -2.02 -14.93
N PRO A 519 15.62 -1.33 -15.33
CA PRO A 519 14.70 -0.68 -14.38
C PRO A 519 14.06 -1.69 -13.43
N ILE A 520 14.06 -1.37 -12.14
CA ILE A 520 13.61 -2.28 -11.07
C ILE A 520 12.78 -1.54 -10.03
N THR A 521 12.01 -2.30 -9.26
CA THR A 521 11.54 -1.92 -7.92
C THR A 521 12.09 -2.91 -6.90
N MET A 522 12.81 -2.42 -5.90
CA MET A 522 13.53 -3.25 -4.93
C MET A 522 13.25 -2.80 -3.49
N THR A 523 13.29 -3.74 -2.55
CA THR A 523 13.18 -3.48 -1.12
C THR A 523 14.13 -4.36 -0.29
N ALA A 524 14.01 -4.30 1.04
CA ALA A 524 14.81 -5.03 2.04
C ALA A 524 16.31 -4.67 2.07
N PHE A 525 16.73 -3.58 1.42
CA PHE A 525 18.10 -3.08 1.49
C PHE A 525 18.38 -2.36 2.82
N GLU A 526 19.41 -1.53 2.88
CA GLU A 526 19.88 -0.87 4.09
C GLU A 526 19.04 0.37 4.45
N PHE A 527 18.73 0.53 5.74
CA PHE A 527 18.08 1.74 6.27
C PHE A 527 19.02 2.94 6.21
N PRO A 528 18.52 4.19 6.13
CA PRO A 528 17.11 4.62 6.19
C PRO A 528 16.38 4.71 4.83
N PHE A 529 16.90 4.11 3.74
CA PHE A 529 16.22 4.08 2.43
C PHE A 529 16.31 2.68 1.82
N ASP A 530 15.57 1.73 2.41
CA ASP A 530 15.67 0.31 2.07
C ASP A 530 14.91 -0.07 0.80
N THR A 531 14.01 0.80 0.35
CA THR A 531 13.12 0.62 -0.78
C THR A 531 13.42 1.67 -1.83
N TRP A 532 13.62 1.21 -3.06
CA TRP A 532 14.01 2.05 -4.19
C TRP A 532 13.34 1.60 -5.49
N SER A 533 13.04 2.56 -6.37
CA SER A 533 12.65 2.29 -7.75
C SER A 533 13.36 3.22 -8.74
N ASP A 534 13.77 2.65 -9.88
CA ASP A 534 14.21 3.42 -11.05
C ASP A 534 12.99 4.06 -11.72
N MET A 535 12.98 5.38 -11.80
CA MET A 535 11.87 6.19 -12.30
C MET A 535 12.29 7.07 -13.49
N ALA A 536 13.41 6.74 -14.17
CA ALA A 536 13.91 7.51 -15.31
C ALA A 536 12.90 7.65 -16.46
N HIS A 537 11.88 6.78 -16.52
CA HIS A 537 10.78 6.88 -17.49
C HIS A 537 9.91 8.14 -17.29
N LEU A 538 9.96 8.80 -16.13
CA LEU A 538 9.23 10.03 -15.85
C LEU A 538 9.95 11.30 -16.36
N LEU A 539 11.24 11.23 -16.68
CA LEU A 539 12.01 12.41 -17.13
C LEU A 539 11.38 13.14 -18.33
N PRO A 540 10.79 12.47 -19.34
CA PRO A 540 10.09 13.16 -20.44
C PRO A 540 8.84 13.93 -20.03
N ALA A 541 8.30 13.69 -18.83
CA ALA A 541 7.15 14.41 -18.29
C ALA A 541 7.55 15.65 -17.46
N GLU A 542 8.84 16.00 -17.43
CA GLU A 542 9.42 17.11 -16.67
C GLU A 542 10.16 18.10 -17.61
N ASP A 543 10.31 19.37 -17.20
CA ASP A 543 10.93 20.44 -17.99
C ASP A 543 12.46 20.48 -17.88
N TRP A 544 13.14 19.43 -18.34
CA TRP A 544 14.60 19.40 -18.41
C TRP A 544 15.13 19.93 -19.73
N SER A 545 16.12 20.81 -19.67
CA SER A 545 16.87 21.23 -20.86
C SER A 545 18.03 20.25 -21.15
N PRO A 546 18.48 20.12 -22.42
CA PRO A 546 19.68 19.33 -22.73
C PRO A 546 20.91 19.75 -21.91
N SER A 547 21.03 21.03 -21.55
CA SER A 547 22.11 21.55 -20.69
C SER A 547 22.03 21.10 -19.23
N ASP A 548 20.86 20.67 -18.74
CA ASP A 548 20.75 20.11 -17.39
C ASP A 548 21.36 18.70 -17.32
N SER A 549 21.48 18.02 -18.47
CA SER A 549 22.11 16.70 -18.64
C SER A 549 21.56 15.63 -17.69
N VAL A 550 20.24 15.62 -17.46
CA VAL A 550 19.58 14.65 -16.57
C VAL A 550 19.36 13.33 -17.31
N CYS A 551 19.92 12.24 -16.78
CA CYS A 551 19.84 10.92 -17.40
C CYS A 551 19.25 9.84 -16.48
N GLY A 552 19.16 10.10 -15.17
CA GLY A 552 18.60 9.16 -14.21
C GLY A 552 17.67 9.83 -13.21
N LEU A 553 16.70 9.05 -12.73
CA LEU A 553 15.77 9.44 -11.68
C LEU A 553 15.49 8.23 -10.79
N ALA A 554 15.65 8.42 -9.49
CA ALA A 554 15.51 7.36 -8.50
C ALA A 554 14.68 7.82 -7.31
N TYR A 555 13.68 7.03 -6.95
CA TYR A 555 12.79 7.30 -5.82
C TYR A 555 13.07 6.32 -4.70
N PHE A 556 13.21 6.82 -3.48
CA PHE A 556 13.50 6.07 -2.28
C PHE A 556 12.48 6.38 -1.19
N CYS A 557 12.15 5.38 -0.38
CA CYS A 557 11.32 5.57 0.80
C CYS A 557 11.67 4.57 1.92
N ASN A 558 11.28 4.92 3.14
CA ASN A 558 11.32 4.03 4.31
C ASN A 558 10.47 4.62 5.45
N VAL A 559 10.36 3.91 6.56
CA VAL A 559 9.92 4.48 7.84
C VAL A 559 10.90 5.55 8.33
N LEU A 560 10.37 6.52 9.07
CA LEU A 560 11.15 7.49 9.85
C LEU A 560 10.97 7.12 11.33
N PRO A 561 12.06 6.84 12.08
CA PRO A 561 11.95 6.43 13.48
C PRO A 561 11.19 7.44 14.34
N GLU A 562 10.31 6.97 15.22
CA GLU A 562 9.56 7.84 16.13
C GLU A 562 10.46 8.54 17.15
N SER A 563 11.68 8.03 17.38
CA SER A 563 12.72 8.72 18.17
C SER A 563 13.12 10.06 17.56
N ASP A 564 13.06 10.16 16.22
CA ASP A 564 13.46 11.33 15.46
C ASP A 564 12.28 12.31 15.33
N VAL A 565 11.05 11.76 15.34
CA VAL A 565 9.80 12.50 15.28
C VAL A 565 9.31 12.81 16.71
N ARG A 566 9.93 13.80 17.35
CA ARG A 566 9.43 14.28 18.66
C ARG A 566 7.98 14.76 18.51
N ARG A 567 7.06 14.25 19.33
CA ARG A 567 5.69 14.77 19.36
C ARG A 567 5.70 16.22 19.86
N ALA A 568 5.35 17.16 18.98
CA ALA A 568 5.08 18.55 19.32
C ALA A 568 3.59 18.84 19.12
N GLY A 569 2.97 19.55 20.07
CA GLY A 569 1.60 20.06 19.89
C GLY A 569 1.58 21.26 18.92
N PRO A 570 0.51 21.45 18.15
CA PRO A 570 0.33 22.67 17.36
C PRO A 570 0.04 23.89 18.26
N PRO A 571 0.39 25.13 17.85
CA PRO A 571 1.09 25.47 16.61
C PRO A 571 2.63 25.38 16.74
N ASP A 572 3.29 24.96 15.65
CA ASP A 572 4.75 24.93 15.52
C ASP A 572 5.15 25.08 14.04
N ALA A 573 5.28 26.32 13.59
CA ALA A 573 5.56 26.64 12.19
C ALA A 573 6.89 26.08 11.67
N GLY A 574 7.84 25.76 12.57
CA GLY A 574 9.14 25.23 12.21
C GLY A 574 9.19 23.69 12.17
N TYR A 575 8.13 23.00 12.59
CA TYR A 575 8.15 21.55 12.78
C TYR A 575 8.54 20.79 11.51
N GLN A 576 7.81 21.00 10.42
CA GLN A 576 8.06 20.32 9.15
C GLN A 576 9.50 20.55 8.67
N ALA A 577 10.00 21.79 8.74
CA ALA A 577 11.35 22.11 8.30
C ALA A 577 12.44 21.40 9.12
N ARG A 578 12.21 21.18 10.43
CA ARG A 578 13.13 20.39 11.26
C ARG A 578 13.13 18.92 10.88
N ILE A 579 11.95 18.36 10.61
CA ILE A 579 11.82 16.97 10.15
C ILE A 579 12.48 16.78 8.78
N ASP A 580 12.22 17.66 7.81
CA ASP A 580 12.87 17.61 6.50
C ASP A 580 14.40 17.75 6.62
N GLY A 581 14.88 18.49 7.63
CA GLY A 581 16.30 18.56 8.00
C GLY A 581 16.87 17.23 8.49
N ILE A 582 16.12 16.45 9.28
CA ILE A 582 16.50 15.10 9.69
C ILE A 582 16.54 14.17 8.46
N VAL A 583 15.52 14.21 7.61
CA VAL A 583 15.49 13.40 6.37
C VAL A 583 16.67 13.74 5.46
N ARG A 584 17.07 15.01 5.38
CA ARG A 584 18.27 15.44 4.63
C ARG A 584 19.56 14.85 5.19
N GLU A 585 19.71 14.79 6.52
CA GLU A 585 20.88 14.16 7.15
C GLU A 585 20.88 12.65 6.91
N ASN A 586 19.73 11.99 7.08
CA ASN A 586 19.53 10.57 6.76
C ASN A 586 19.92 10.28 5.30
N ALA A 587 19.48 11.11 4.36
CA ALA A 587 19.81 10.98 2.94
C ALA A 587 21.31 11.14 2.70
N ARG A 588 21.95 12.18 3.27
CA ARG A 588 23.39 12.39 3.13
C ARG A 588 24.17 11.18 3.65
N HIS A 589 23.84 10.72 4.86
CA HIS A 589 24.51 9.57 5.48
C HIS A 589 24.35 8.31 4.61
N TRP A 590 23.13 8.00 4.18
CA TRP A 590 22.85 6.80 3.40
C TRP A 590 23.48 6.82 2.01
N LEU A 591 23.39 7.95 1.29
CA LEU A 591 24.03 8.13 -0.02
C LEU A 591 25.56 8.02 0.06
N THR A 592 26.15 8.31 1.23
CA THR A 592 27.60 8.17 1.45
C THR A 592 27.98 6.72 1.75
N ASN A 593 27.22 6.05 2.63
CA ASN A 593 27.69 4.81 3.26
C ASN A 593 27.06 3.52 2.68
N ALA A 594 25.83 3.60 2.19
CA ALA A 594 25.06 2.43 1.73
C ALA A 594 24.94 2.40 0.20
N LEU A 595 24.62 3.53 -0.44
CA LEU A 595 24.39 3.58 -1.89
C LEU A 595 25.55 3.06 -2.75
N PRO A 596 26.85 3.27 -2.44
CA PRO A 596 27.95 2.71 -3.23
C PRO A 596 27.91 1.18 -3.38
N ARG A 597 27.32 0.47 -2.41
CA ARG A 597 27.17 -0.99 -2.45
C ARG A 597 26.13 -1.43 -3.48
N LEU A 598 25.15 -0.57 -3.75
CA LEU A 598 24.11 -0.81 -4.73
C LEU A 598 24.50 -0.27 -6.12
N TRP A 599 25.11 0.92 -6.16
CA TRP A 599 25.55 1.62 -7.37
C TRP A 599 27.06 1.89 -7.28
N PRO A 600 27.91 0.94 -7.69
CA PRO A 600 29.37 1.10 -7.56
C PRO A 600 29.93 2.34 -8.27
N GLY A 601 29.31 2.79 -9.37
CA GLY A 601 29.70 4.00 -10.10
C GLY A 601 29.31 5.32 -9.42
N TRP A 602 28.66 5.25 -8.25
CA TRP A 602 28.40 6.40 -7.37
C TRP A 602 29.65 6.84 -6.59
N CYS A 603 30.65 5.96 -6.51
CA CYS A 603 31.92 6.19 -5.83
C CYS A 603 33.09 5.95 -6.78
N GLU A 604 34.12 6.80 -6.71
CA GLU A 604 35.37 6.65 -7.46
C GLU A 604 36.53 6.90 -6.50
N ASP A 605 37.45 5.93 -6.36
CA ASP A 605 38.58 5.98 -5.43
C ASP A 605 38.18 6.39 -3.99
N ASP A 606 37.15 5.74 -3.44
CA ASP A 606 36.53 6.01 -2.13
C ASP A 606 35.91 7.42 -1.97
N ARG A 607 35.82 8.20 -3.05
CA ARG A 607 35.17 9.51 -3.09
C ARG A 607 33.79 9.41 -3.70
N ILE A 608 32.78 9.87 -2.95
CA ILE A 608 31.41 10.01 -3.44
C ILE A 608 31.34 11.07 -4.53
N ARG A 609 30.74 10.70 -5.67
CA ARG A 609 30.61 11.55 -6.86
C ARG A 609 29.37 12.44 -6.77
N TRP A 610 29.35 13.34 -5.79
CA TRP A 610 28.23 14.28 -5.57
C TRP A 610 27.93 15.16 -6.79
N GLU A 611 28.91 15.37 -7.66
CA GLU A 611 28.76 16.04 -8.95
C GLU A 611 27.75 15.35 -9.91
N GLU A 612 27.44 14.07 -9.68
CA GLU A 612 26.41 13.35 -10.41
C GLU A 612 25.00 13.81 -10.06
N LEU A 613 24.77 14.46 -8.91
CA LEU A 613 23.48 15.06 -8.62
C LEU A 613 23.26 16.30 -9.46
N VAL A 614 22.11 16.35 -10.13
CA VAL A 614 21.68 17.51 -10.88
C VAL A 614 21.33 18.62 -9.90
N ASN A 615 22.07 19.73 -9.93
CA ASN A 615 21.83 20.89 -9.09
C ASN A 615 21.67 22.15 -9.96
N TRP A 616 20.41 22.59 -10.13
CA TRP A 616 20.05 23.79 -10.88
C TRP A 616 19.87 25.04 -10.01
N GLN A 617 19.90 24.92 -8.69
CA GLN A 617 19.59 26.02 -7.77
C GLN A 617 20.85 26.74 -7.28
N ASP A 618 21.92 26.02 -6.96
CA ASP A 618 23.17 26.61 -6.48
C ASP A 618 24.33 25.61 -6.64
N ALA A 619 24.95 25.59 -7.83
CA ALA A 619 26.05 24.69 -8.17
C ALA A 619 27.30 25.02 -7.32
N GLY A 620 27.38 24.52 -6.08
CA GLY A 620 28.61 24.61 -5.28
C GLY A 620 28.52 24.49 -3.75
N LYS A 621 27.33 24.41 -3.13
CA LYS A 621 27.24 24.41 -1.64
C LYS A 621 26.67 23.13 -1.02
N ASP A 622 25.48 22.71 -1.45
CA ASP A 622 24.87 21.46 -0.98
C ASP A 622 24.33 20.66 -2.16
N PRO A 623 24.88 19.47 -2.45
CA PRO A 623 24.44 18.65 -3.58
C PRO A 623 22.98 18.16 -3.44
N LEU A 624 22.43 18.17 -2.20
CA LEU A 624 21.03 17.81 -1.93
C LEU A 624 20.05 18.99 -2.05
N ALA A 625 20.53 20.22 -2.26
CA ALA A 625 19.65 21.40 -2.29
C ALA A 625 18.57 21.33 -3.38
N ALA A 626 18.92 20.77 -4.53
CA ALA A 626 18.02 20.63 -5.66
C ALA A 626 17.25 19.31 -5.65
N GLN A 627 17.57 18.35 -4.78
CA GLN A 627 16.84 17.08 -4.71
C GLN A 627 15.51 17.27 -3.97
N PHE A 628 14.61 16.28 -4.05
CA PHE A 628 13.33 16.32 -3.34
C PHE A 628 13.40 15.37 -2.14
N LEU A 629 13.03 15.88 -0.97
CA LEU A 629 13.06 15.16 0.29
C LEU A 629 11.94 15.67 1.18
N VAL A 630 11.27 14.76 1.88
CA VAL A 630 10.15 15.09 2.75
C VAL A 630 10.01 14.05 3.87
N GLY A 631 9.71 14.52 5.07
CA GLY A 631 9.25 13.66 6.16
C GLY A 631 7.73 13.73 6.31
N ASN A 632 7.09 12.56 6.26
CA ASN A 632 5.64 12.41 6.28
C ASN A 632 5.16 12.18 7.72
N VAL A 633 4.96 13.30 8.41
CA VAL A 633 4.71 13.33 9.86
C VAL A 633 3.34 13.86 10.24
N ASN A 634 2.61 14.50 9.32
CA ASN A 634 1.25 14.96 9.64
C ASN A 634 0.39 13.75 10.00
N PRO A 635 -0.54 13.86 10.97
CA PRO A 635 -1.38 12.72 11.37
C PRO A 635 -2.14 12.07 10.21
N SER A 636 -2.51 12.81 9.18
CA SER A 636 -3.16 12.28 7.98
C SER A 636 -2.23 11.53 7.01
N ASP A 637 -0.93 11.79 7.09
CA ASP A 637 0.11 11.34 6.15
C ASP A 637 0.76 10.03 6.60
N ARG A 638 0.73 9.77 7.91
CA ARG A 638 1.37 8.61 8.53
C ARG A 638 0.82 7.30 7.98
N TYR A 639 1.72 6.34 7.75
CA TYR A 639 1.34 5.03 7.29
C TYR A 639 0.59 4.28 8.39
N VAL A 640 -0.53 3.64 8.05
CA VAL A 640 -1.37 2.92 9.02
C VAL A 640 -0.86 1.50 9.15
N MET A 641 -0.45 1.13 10.35
CA MET A 641 0.07 -0.20 10.64
C MET A 641 -1.06 -1.18 10.94
N THR A 642 -0.76 -2.47 10.74
CA THR A 642 -1.69 -3.57 11.02
C THR A 642 -1.06 -4.49 12.05
N LEU A 643 -1.12 -4.06 13.31
CA LEU A 643 -0.48 -4.77 14.41
C LEU A 643 -1.32 -5.96 14.88
N PRO A 644 -0.68 -7.01 15.42
CA PRO A 644 -1.38 -8.10 16.08
C PRO A 644 -2.37 -7.60 17.14
N GLY A 645 -3.59 -8.14 17.13
CA GLY A 645 -4.67 -7.84 18.07
C GLY A 645 -5.37 -6.50 17.87
N SER A 646 -4.96 -5.68 16.89
CA SER A 646 -5.50 -4.32 16.67
C SER A 646 -6.64 -4.24 15.67
N THR A 647 -6.70 -5.14 14.69
CA THR A 647 -7.63 -5.05 13.53
C THR A 647 -9.10 -5.10 13.93
N LYS A 648 -9.45 -5.90 14.94
CA LYS A 648 -10.81 -6.02 15.50
C LYS A 648 -11.38 -4.71 16.07
N TYR A 649 -10.54 -3.72 16.33
CA TYR A 649 -10.96 -2.41 16.84
C TYR A 649 -11.15 -1.37 15.73
N ARG A 650 -10.82 -1.68 14.48
CA ARG A 650 -11.06 -0.75 13.36
C ARG A 650 -12.56 -0.57 13.14
N ILE A 651 -13.01 0.68 13.06
CA ILE A 651 -14.40 0.99 12.74
C ILE A 651 -14.66 0.63 11.28
N SER A 652 -15.75 -0.10 11.03
CA SER A 652 -16.18 -0.44 9.67
C SER A 652 -16.91 0.74 9.03
N PRO A 653 -16.74 1.00 7.72
CA PRO A 653 -17.61 1.92 6.99
C PRO A 653 -19.10 1.50 7.02
N LEU A 654 -19.37 0.22 7.29
CA LEU A 654 -20.72 -0.32 7.42
C LEU A 654 -21.31 -0.21 8.84
N ASP A 655 -20.55 0.35 9.80
CA ASP A 655 -21.05 0.62 11.15
C ASP A 655 -22.17 1.68 11.09
N ARG A 656 -23.32 1.39 11.71
CA ARG A 656 -24.53 2.24 11.71
C ARG A 656 -24.86 2.81 13.08
N SER A 657 -23.88 2.93 13.96
CA SER A 657 -24.12 3.46 15.31
C SER A 657 -24.40 4.96 15.31
N TYR A 658 -24.00 5.64 14.24
CA TYR A 658 -24.33 7.03 13.98
C TYR A 658 -25.13 7.10 12.68
N ASP A 659 -26.35 7.65 12.74
CA ASP A 659 -27.31 7.58 11.62
C ASP A 659 -26.85 8.31 10.35
N ASN A 660 -25.97 9.31 10.52
CA ASN A 660 -25.55 10.18 9.44
C ASN A 660 -24.03 10.28 9.27
N LEU A 661 -23.27 9.32 9.82
CA LEU A 661 -21.81 9.28 9.71
C LEU A 661 -21.36 7.90 9.25
N THR A 662 -20.53 7.89 8.22
CA THR A 662 -19.69 6.74 7.86
C THR A 662 -18.22 7.19 7.77
N VAL A 663 -17.31 6.23 7.80
CA VAL A 663 -15.85 6.44 7.75
C VAL A 663 -15.28 5.83 6.47
N ALA A 664 -14.20 6.42 5.95
CA ALA A 664 -13.50 5.87 4.80
C ALA A 664 -11.98 6.05 4.94
N GLY A 665 -11.19 5.03 4.66
CA GLY A 665 -9.73 5.08 4.76
C GLY A 665 -9.10 3.70 4.89
N ASP A 666 -7.80 3.64 4.63
CA ASP A 666 -6.96 2.43 4.77
C ASP A 666 -6.84 1.91 6.22
N TRP A 667 -7.32 2.71 7.18
CA TRP A 667 -7.39 2.38 8.60
C TRP A 667 -8.71 1.73 9.05
N THR A 668 -9.74 1.75 8.20
CA THR A 668 -11.06 1.19 8.54
C THR A 668 -11.08 -0.33 8.43
N SER A 669 -12.14 -0.97 8.94
CA SER A 669 -12.38 -2.40 8.75
C SER A 669 -13.05 -2.63 7.39
N CYS A 670 -12.25 -2.97 6.38
CA CYS A 670 -12.67 -3.18 4.99
C CYS A 670 -12.29 -4.56 4.43
N SER A 671 -12.19 -5.56 5.32
CA SER A 671 -11.70 -6.94 5.09
C SER A 671 -10.23 -7.06 4.69
N PHE A 672 -9.69 -6.13 3.90
CA PHE A 672 -8.26 -6.04 3.61
C PHE A 672 -7.65 -4.91 4.41
N ASN A 673 -7.30 -5.20 5.67
CA ASN A 673 -6.90 -4.20 6.66
C ASN A 673 -5.41 -3.88 6.54
N VAL A 674 -4.93 -3.55 5.34
CA VAL A 674 -3.52 -3.26 5.04
C VAL A 674 -3.41 -1.84 4.46
N GLY A 675 -2.45 -1.05 4.94
CA GLY A 675 -2.23 0.32 4.49
C GLY A 675 -1.86 0.42 3.01
N CYS A 676 -2.84 0.54 2.12
CA CYS A 676 -2.59 0.61 0.68
C CYS A 676 -3.75 1.27 -0.08
N VAL A 677 -3.51 1.57 -1.36
CA VAL A 677 -4.52 2.17 -2.26
C VAL A 677 -5.75 1.29 -2.39
N GLU A 678 -5.58 -0.02 -2.53
CA GLU A 678 -6.69 -0.96 -2.69
C GLU A 678 -7.62 -0.95 -1.47
N ALA A 679 -7.06 -1.03 -0.26
CA ALA A 679 -7.84 -0.96 0.98
C ALA A 679 -8.57 0.39 1.12
N ALA A 680 -7.91 1.50 0.78
CA ALA A 680 -8.53 2.82 0.80
C ALA A 680 -9.72 2.90 -0.18
N VAL A 681 -9.57 2.39 -1.40
CA VAL A 681 -10.65 2.37 -2.40
C VAL A 681 -11.78 1.43 -1.96
N MET A 682 -11.47 0.22 -1.47
CA MET A 682 -12.46 -0.70 -0.91
C MET A 682 -13.27 -0.03 0.21
N SER A 683 -12.59 0.65 1.13
CA SER A 683 -13.23 1.39 2.22
C SER A 683 -14.16 2.51 1.71
N GLY A 684 -13.72 3.30 0.73
CA GLY A 684 -14.57 4.32 0.10
C GLY A 684 -15.81 3.76 -0.58
N LYS A 685 -15.68 2.59 -1.24
CA LYS A 685 -16.81 1.86 -1.83
C LYS A 685 -17.79 1.35 -0.77
N LEU A 686 -17.28 0.84 0.36
CA LEU A 686 -18.11 0.42 1.49
C LEU A 686 -18.85 1.62 2.12
N ALA A 687 -18.21 2.78 2.23
CA ALA A 687 -18.85 4.00 2.70
C ALA A 687 -19.99 4.43 1.75
N ALA A 688 -19.77 4.40 0.43
CA ALA A 688 -20.81 4.65 -0.56
C ALA A 688 -21.95 3.62 -0.45
N HIS A 689 -21.63 2.33 -0.24
CA HIS A 689 -22.62 1.28 -0.03
C HIS A 689 -23.45 1.53 1.22
N ALA A 690 -22.82 1.88 2.34
CA ALA A 690 -23.50 2.13 3.61
C ALA A 690 -24.60 3.21 3.47
N LEU A 691 -24.33 4.23 2.66
CA LEU A 691 -25.22 5.38 2.45
C LEU A 691 -26.24 5.16 1.33
N SER A 692 -25.88 4.41 0.29
CA SER A 692 -26.64 4.38 -0.95
C SER A 692 -27.17 2.99 -1.35
N GLY A 693 -26.63 1.93 -0.76
CA GLY A 693 -26.79 0.54 -1.20
C GLY A 693 -25.94 0.17 -2.42
N TYR A 694 -25.14 1.11 -2.95
CA TYR A 694 -24.31 0.95 -4.14
C TYR A 694 -22.84 1.35 -3.87
N PRO A 695 -21.84 0.65 -4.44
CA PRO A 695 -21.98 -0.59 -5.24
C PRO A 695 -22.51 -1.74 -4.37
N ALA A 696 -23.02 -2.82 -4.97
CA ALA A 696 -23.37 -3.99 -4.17
C ALA A 696 -22.10 -4.55 -3.51
N LEU A 697 -22.22 -5.16 -2.32
CA LEU A 697 -21.04 -5.70 -1.61
C LEU A 697 -20.30 -6.75 -2.46
N SER A 698 -21.03 -7.54 -3.24
CA SER A 698 -20.50 -8.51 -4.21
C SER A 698 -19.66 -7.89 -5.32
N ASP A 699 -19.88 -6.61 -5.64
CA ASP A 699 -19.13 -5.88 -6.66
C ASP A 699 -17.82 -5.29 -6.13
N ILE A 700 -17.57 -5.39 -4.81
CA ILE A 700 -16.31 -4.97 -4.18
C ILE A 700 -15.41 -6.20 -4.14
N VAL A 701 -14.54 -6.33 -5.13
CA VAL A 701 -13.70 -7.52 -5.31
C VAL A 701 -12.84 -7.75 -4.07
N GLY A 702 -12.88 -8.98 -3.54
CA GLY A 702 -12.16 -9.35 -2.32
C GLY A 702 -12.75 -8.80 -1.02
N PHE A 703 -13.92 -8.17 -1.03
CA PHE A 703 -14.65 -7.91 0.22
C PHE A 703 -15.24 -9.21 0.77
N ASP A 704 -15.23 -9.36 2.11
CA ASP A 704 -15.77 -10.52 2.83
C ASP A 704 -15.25 -11.90 2.35
N HIS A 705 -13.98 -11.95 1.94
CA HIS A 705 -13.39 -13.18 1.39
C HIS A 705 -11.97 -13.50 1.89
N PRO A 706 -11.75 -14.77 2.27
CA PRO A 706 -11.86 -15.20 3.66
C PRO A 706 -10.82 -14.49 4.55
#